data_AF-A0A833Y303-F1
#
_entry.id   AF-A0A833Y303-F1
#
_cell.length_a   1.000
_cell.length_b   1.000
_cell.length_c   1.000
_cell.angle_alpha   90.00
_cell.angle_beta   90.00
_cell.angle_gamma   90.00
#
_symmetry.space_group_name_H-M   'P 1'
#
loop_
_entity.id
_entity.type
_entity.pdbx_description
1 polymer ?
#
loop_
_entity_poly.entity_id
_entity_poly.type
_entity_poly.pdbx_seq_one_letter_code
_entity_poly.pdbx_strand_id
1 'polypeptide(L)'
;MQDLAAQVTSDLLQFPEVTIEALGEDEITLESVLRGKFAAGKNGLAYLSCGPQLEVVNSLTGERLSAYRFSGVNDEPPIILAVKEFSWQKRTGLLIGLEDAEGSVLCLYDLGISRVVKAVVLPGRVTAVEPIINHGGASASTQHLHPSLRWLFGVAAVVTNVGQILLIDLCLDDLSCSQNEVEASDLEVIAGIPAEVPHIRESAIKGGRHLCFQLGSPSGTAVSTLSYLSRTNQLAVGFSDGYLALWNMKTMKREYYTQLEGGRVPIYAVTFQEPENDPRNCCYLWAVQSTQDSEGDVLSFHLLQLAFGDRKCLASGQILYEGLEYCEERYTLDLTGGMLPLRGQTSNTRLLGCQSIEKFRSHGDREEGMSEALSPETSVSVFTWQVNIYGQGKPSIYLGIFDINRWYHAQMPDSLRSGEYLHNCSYFALWSLDSVVSSTSPHCVLDILVHERSLSRGVCPSYSPPEQFFNPSSYNFDATCLLNSGVIHITCTGFQKETLTFLKKSGPFINEVISDGYNRCLVAGLLSPRLIDIQPSSLSQEEQLKAILSAAVHTSSLGLLTGYIRRWITEEQPNSAANLRFVLEWTWNKVILTKEEFDRLCTPLFDGSCRFIDPQTIQSVQQCHLLLSNLNTVLSCFVAEAQEITERGRMNLTNKCMVSQLICQYAQMVLWFSHSGLLPEGLGKILTSSININ
;
A
#
# COMPACT_ATOMS: atom_id res chain seq x y z
N MET A 1 10.30 9.41 19.68
CA MET A 1 9.40 9.50 18.52
C MET A 1 9.76 8.37 17.58
N GLN A 2 8.79 7.82 16.84
CA GLN A 2 9.08 6.80 15.82
C GLN A 2 9.54 7.54 14.56
N ASP A 3 10.83 7.84 14.49
CA ASP A 3 11.39 8.63 13.39
C ASP A 3 11.73 7.69 12.21
N LEU A 4 10.70 7.24 11.51
CA LEU A 4 10.88 6.36 10.36
C LEU A 4 11.43 7.14 9.18
N ALA A 5 12.50 6.64 8.57
CA ALA A 5 13.12 7.24 7.40
C ALA A 5 13.26 6.21 6.28
N ALA A 6 12.93 6.62 5.05
CA ALA A 6 13.17 5.83 3.86
C ALA A 6 14.68 5.72 3.59
N GLN A 7 15.12 4.56 3.12
CA GLN A 7 16.51 4.31 2.74
C GLN A 7 16.59 4.18 1.21
N VAL A 8 17.47 4.95 0.59
CA VAL A 8 17.76 4.84 -0.84
C VAL A 8 18.49 3.53 -1.10
N THR A 9 17.98 2.72 -2.03
CA THR A 9 18.52 1.37 -2.32
C THR A 9 19.09 1.22 -3.73
N SER A 10 18.92 2.23 -4.58
CA SER A 10 19.56 2.31 -5.90
C SER A 10 20.22 3.66 -6.12
N ASP A 11 21.15 3.71 -7.07
CA ASP A 11 21.54 4.97 -7.70
C ASP A 11 20.35 5.55 -8.50
N LEU A 12 20.47 6.81 -8.92
CA LEU A 12 19.51 7.44 -9.83
C LEU A 12 19.61 6.77 -11.21
N LEU A 13 18.55 6.07 -11.61
CA LEU A 13 18.42 5.47 -12.93
C LEU A 13 17.88 6.54 -13.88
N GLN A 14 18.80 7.21 -14.58
CA GLN A 14 18.47 8.33 -15.45
C GLN A 14 17.69 7.89 -16.68
N PHE A 15 16.75 8.71 -17.11
CA PHE A 15 16.12 8.55 -18.41
C PHE A 15 17.17 8.72 -19.52
N PRO A 16 16.98 8.09 -20.68
CA PRO A 16 17.81 8.35 -21.85
C PRO A 16 17.85 9.85 -22.19
N GLU A 17 18.99 10.34 -22.68
CA GLU A 17 19.17 11.76 -23.04
C GLU A 17 18.06 12.27 -23.96
N VAL A 18 17.64 11.46 -24.94
CA VAL A 18 16.55 11.80 -25.87
C VAL A 18 15.21 12.08 -25.16
N THR A 19 14.93 11.44 -24.03
CA THR A 19 13.72 11.68 -23.24
C THR A 19 13.85 13.00 -22.48
N ILE A 20 15.02 13.30 -21.92
CA ILE A 20 15.28 14.57 -21.23
C ILE A 20 15.22 15.74 -22.21
N GLU A 21 15.85 15.62 -23.38
CA GLU A 21 15.83 16.63 -24.43
C GLU A 21 14.40 16.88 -24.95
N ALA A 22 13.62 15.81 -25.20
CA ALA A 22 12.26 15.94 -25.69
C ALA A 22 11.31 16.62 -24.68
N LEU A 23 11.50 16.36 -23.38
CA LEU A 23 10.76 17.04 -22.31
C LEU A 23 11.30 18.46 -22.06
N GLY A 24 12.58 18.69 -22.36
CA GLY A 24 13.32 19.93 -22.14
C GLY A 24 13.22 20.97 -23.26
N GLU A 25 12.49 20.69 -24.36
CA GLU A 25 12.09 21.72 -25.34
C GLU A 25 11.21 22.84 -24.73
N ASP A 26 10.92 22.73 -23.43
CA ASP A 26 10.30 23.66 -22.48
C ASP A 26 10.74 25.14 -22.60
N GLU A 27 11.97 25.43 -23.04
CA GLU A 27 12.42 26.84 -23.18
C GLU A 27 11.68 27.62 -24.29
N ILE A 28 10.96 26.93 -25.18
CA ILE A 28 10.24 27.55 -26.30
C ILE A 28 8.78 27.86 -25.93
N THR A 29 8.15 27.09 -25.03
CA THR A 29 6.77 27.27 -24.56
C THR A 29 6.75 27.57 -23.05
N LEU A 30 6.97 28.84 -22.68
CA LEU A 30 7.14 29.33 -21.30
C LEU A 30 6.08 28.93 -20.24
N GLU A 31 4.97 28.27 -20.63
CA GLU A 31 3.86 27.89 -19.75
C GLU A 31 3.72 26.36 -19.56
N SER A 32 4.54 25.52 -20.21
CA SER A 32 4.43 24.07 -20.04
C SER A 32 5.01 23.60 -18.70
N VAL A 33 4.20 22.86 -17.94
CA VAL A 33 4.62 22.25 -16.67
C VAL A 33 4.83 20.76 -16.88
N LEU A 34 6.05 20.28 -16.60
CA LEU A 34 6.34 18.85 -16.58
C LEU A 34 5.49 18.13 -15.54
N ARG A 35 4.69 17.17 -16.00
CA ARG A 35 3.90 16.25 -15.16
C ARG A 35 4.44 14.84 -15.32
N GLY A 36 4.38 14.05 -14.26
CA GLY A 36 4.75 12.64 -14.32
C GLY A 36 3.95 11.84 -13.31
N LYS A 37 3.52 10.65 -13.71
CA LYS A 37 2.75 9.73 -12.87
C LYS A 37 3.09 8.29 -13.19
N PHE A 38 2.96 7.42 -12.17
CA PHE A 38 2.91 5.99 -12.40
C PHE A 38 1.53 5.61 -12.96
N ALA A 39 1.53 4.72 -13.94
CA ALA A 39 0.31 4.17 -14.48
C ALA A 39 -0.32 3.18 -13.48
N ALA A 40 -1.65 3.21 -13.32
CA ALA A 40 -2.35 2.42 -12.31
C ALA A 40 -2.47 0.92 -12.65
N GLY A 41 -2.13 0.50 -13.87
CA GLY A 41 -2.23 -0.88 -14.30
C GLY A 41 -1.03 -1.74 -13.93
N LYS A 42 -1.07 -3.00 -14.37
CA LYS A 42 -0.08 -4.03 -14.01
C LYS A 42 1.15 -4.06 -14.90
N ASN A 43 1.24 -3.15 -15.88
CA ASN A 43 2.28 -3.16 -16.90
C ASN A 43 3.60 -2.51 -16.46
N GLY A 44 3.65 -1.91 -15.26
CA GLY A 44 4.89 -1.31 -14.74
C GLY A 44 5.35 -0.11 -15.56
N LEU A 45 4.42 0.78 -15.89
CA LEU A 45 4.66 1.96 -16.71
C LEU A 45 4.68 3.22 -15.84
N ALA A 46 5.53 4.17 -16.19
CA ALA A 46 5.40 5.56 -15.80
C ALA A 46 5.32 6.40 -17.07
N TYR A 47 4.61 7.52 -17.01
CA TYR A 47 4.54 8.46 -18.11
C TYR A 47 4.89 9.86 -17.63
N LEU A 48 5.53 10.62 -18.51
CA LEU A 48 5.84 12.02 -18.35
C LEU A 48 5.20 12.79 -19.50
N SER A 49 4.68 13.96 -19.21
CA SER A 49 4.13 14.86 -20.22
C SER A 49 4.56 16.30 -19.98
N CYS A 50 4.96 16.97 -21.05
CA CYS A 50 5.26 18.40 -21.05
C CYS A 50 4.72 19.02 -22.34
N GLY A 51 3.74 19.92 -22.22
CA GLY A 51 3.00 20.46 -23.38
C GLY A 51 2.44 19.33 -24.28
N PRO A 52 2.82 19.25 -25.57
CA PRO A 52 2.38 18.21 -26.50
C PRO A 52 3.20 16.92 -26.43
N GLN A 53 4.29 16.88 -25.66
CA GLN A 53 5.21 15.74 -25.62
C GLN A 53 4.77 14.72 -24.57
N LEU A 54 4.68 13.46 -24.98
CA LEU A 54 4.48 12.29 -24.13
C LEU A 54 5.70 11.38 -24.17
N GLU A 55 6.19 11.01 -23.00
CA GLU A 55 7.25 10.01 -22.81
C GLU A 55 6.74 8.92 -21.88
N VAL A 56 6.83 7.66 -22.32
CA VAL A 56 6.44 6.49 -21.53
C VAL A 56 7.69 5.68 -21.24
N VAL A 57 7.94 5.45 -19.97
CA VAL A 57 9.15 4.81 -19.46
C VAL A 57 8.80 3.60 -18.61
N ASN A 58 9.74 2.67 -18.48
CA ASN A 58 9.63 1.56 -17.55
C ASN A 58 9.72 2.11 -16.12
N SER A 59 8.75 1.77 -15.27
CA SER A 59 8.67 2.31 -13.91
C SER A 59 9.81 1.87 -12.99
N LEU A 60 10.52 0.79 -13.33
CA LEU A 60 11.64 0.26 -12.57
C LEU A 60 13.00 0.67 -13.13
N THR A 61 13.17 0.65 -14.46
CA THR A 61 14.49 0.89 -15.07
C THR A 61 14.70 2.31 -15.57
N GLY A 62 13.62 3.08 -15.78
CA GLY A 62 13.68 4.39 -16.44
C GLY A 62 13.92 4.31 -17.95
N GLU A 63 13.97 3.12 -18.54
CA GLU A 63 14.15 2.98 -19.99
C GLU A 63 12.93 3.50 -20.75
N ARG A 64 13.16 4.22 -21.84
CA ARG A 64 12.11 4.72 -22.73
C ARG A 64 11.45 3.54 -23.46
N LEU A 65 10.14 3.39 -23.27
CA LEU A 65 9.33 2.37 -23.92
C LEU A 65 8.60 2.91 -25.15
N SER A 66 8.09 4.13 -25.07
CA SER A 66 7.29 4.74 -26.12
C SER A 66 7.32 6.26 -25.97
N ALA A 67 7.11 6.97 -27.07
CA ALA A 67 7.00 8.42 -27.05
C ALA A 67 6.20 8.94 -28.23
N TYR A 68 5.59 10.10 -28.04
CA TYR A 68 4.77 10.73 -29.05
C TYR A 68 4.68 12.23 -28.83
N ARG A 69 4.72 13.00 -29.91
CA ARG A 69 4.40 14.42 -29.89
C ARG A 69 3.07 14.62 -30.60
N PHE A 70 2.07 15.12 -29.87
CA PHE A 70 0.76 15.39 -30.44
C PHE A 70 0.78 16.64 -31.30
N SER A 71 -0.01 16.63 -32.37
CA SER A 71 -0.23 17.77 -33.26
C SER A 71 -1.64 18.32 -33.06
N GLY A 72 -1.79 19.64 -32.98
CA GLY A 72 -3.10 20.27 -32.83
C GLY A 72 -3.70 20.67 -34.16
N VAL A 73 -4.94 21.14 -34.12
CA VAL A 73 -5.62 21.66 -35.29
C VAL A 73 -5.03 23.04 -35.60
N ASN A 74 -4.66 23.29 -36.86
CA ASN A 74 -4.01 24.53 -37.32
C ASN A 74 -2.55 24.76 -36.83
N ASP A 75 -1.78 23.70 -36.60
CA ASP A 75 -0.35 23.74 -36.20
C ASP A 75 -0.05 24.39 -34.84
N GLU A 76 -1.06 24.67 -34.00
CA GLU A 76 -0.84 25.02 -32.59
C GLU A 76 -0.61 23.75 -31.75
N PRO A 77 0.40 23.72 -30.86
CA PRO A 77 0.69 22.52 -30.07
C PRO A 77 -0.33 22.32 -28.95
N PRO A 78 -0.99 21.14 -28.85
CA PRO A 78 -1.94 20.87 -27.79
C PRO A 78 -1.23 20.58 -26.48
N ILE A 79 -1.97 20.63 -25.37
CA ILE A 79 -1.45 20.33 -24.03
C ILE A 79 -2.06 19.00 -23.54
N ILE A 80 -1.21 18.08 -23.09
CA ILE A 80 -1.65 16.85 -22.44
C ILE A 80 -2.11 17.17 -21.02
N LEU A 81 -3.43 17.06 -20.76
CA LEU A 81 -4.00 17.35 -19.44
C LEU A 81 -4.25 16.09 -18.61
N ALA A 82 -4.65 14.99 -19.25
CA ALA A 82 -5.03 13.77 -18.56
C ALA A 82 -4.51 12.54 -19.28
N VAL A 83 -3.99 11.57 -18.53
CA VAL A 83 -3.48 10.30 -19.06
C VAL A 83 -3.94 9.17 -18.14
N LYS A 84 -4.54 8.12 -18.72
CA LYS A 84 -4.92 6.90 -17.99
C LYS A 84 -4.53 5.66 -18.76
N GLU A 85 -4.02 4.66 -18.05
CA GLU A 85 -3.74 3.36 -18.65
C GLU A 85 -5.02 2.68 -19.09
N PHE A 86 -5.00 2.12 -20.30
CA PHE A 86 -6.13 1.42 -20.87
C PHE A 86 -5.65 0.25 -21.71
N SER A 87 -6.08 -0.96 -21.34
CA SER A 87 -5.75 -2.19 -22.08
C SER A 87 -7.02 -2.77 -22.70
N TRP A 88 -7.03 -3.04 -24.00
CA TRP A 88 -8.18 -3.58 -24.74
C TRP A 88 -7.73 -4.63 -25.74
N GLN A 89 -8.53 -5.67 -25.99
CA GLN A 89 -8.26 -6.66 -27.05
C GLN A 89 -6.82 -7.23 -27.09
N LYS A 90 -6.18 -7.42 -25.91
CA LYS A 90 -4.76 -7.83 -25.73
C LYS A 90 -3.72 -6.78 -26.15
N ARG A 91 -4.13 -5.56 -26.44
CA ARG A 91 -3.29 -4.38 -26.61
C ARG A 91 -3.22 -3.60 -25.30
N THR A 92 -2.13 -2.86 -25.15
CA THR A 92 -1.89 -1.98 -24.02
C THR A 92 -1.71 -0.57 -24.57
N GLY A 93 -2.33 0.41 -23.93
CA GLY A 93 -2.26 1.78 -24.38
C GLY A 93 -2.67 2.77 -23.30
N LEU A 94 -2.91 4.00 -23.72
CA LEU A 94 -3.26 5.12 -22.87
C LEU A 94 -4.49 5.85 -23.45
N LEU A 95 -5.43 6.22 -22.58
CA LEU A 95 -6.43 7.25 -22.88
C LEU A 95 -5.83 8.60 -22.52
N ILE A 96 -5.87 9.54 -23.46
CA ILE A 96 -5.20 10.83 -23.35
C ILE A 96 -6.20 11.95 -23.65
N GLY A 97 -6.35 12.89 -22.72
CA GLY A 97 -7.09 14.12 -22.92
C GLY A 97 -6.14 15.25 -23.32
N LEU A 98 -6.33 15.76 -24.54
CA LEU A 98 -5.61 16.90 -25.09
C LEU A 98 -6.47 18.16 -25.00
N GLU A 99 -5.88 19.27 -24.60
CA GLU A 99 -6.46 20.61 -24.75
C GLU A 99 -5.85 21.30 -25.97
N ASP A 100 -6.70 21.88 -26.79
CA ASP A 100 -6.33 22.66 -27.97
C ASP A 100 -7.05 24.03 -27.91
N ALA A 101 -6.62 25.01 -28.70
CA ALA A 101 -7.20 26.36 -28.71
C ALA A 101 -8.71 26.34 -29.05
N GLU A 102 -9.13 25.43 -29.92
CA GLU A 102 -10.52 25.26 -30.33
C GLU A 102 -11.36 24.37 -29.39
N GLY A 103 -10.73 23.61 -28.48
CA GLY A 103 -11.45 22.69 -27.60
C GLY A 103 -10.60 21.61 -26.95
N SER A 104 -11.02 20.36 -27.07
CA SER A 104 -10.26 19.22 -26.53
C SER A 104 -10.48 17.96 -27.35
N VAL A 105 -9.52 17.05 -27.29
CA VAL A 105 -9.57 15.77 -27.99
C VAL A 105 -9.31 14.64 -27.01
N LEU A 106 -10.10 13.58 -27.06
CA LEU A 106 -9.80 12.33 -26.38
C LEU A 106 -9.13 11.38 -27.38
N CYS A 107 -7.91 10.95 -27.08
CA CYS A 107 -7.13 10.03 -27.89
C CYS A 107 -7.00 8.66 -27.21
N LEU A 108 -7.04 7.61 -28.01
CA LEU A 108 -6.62 6.26 -27.65
C LEU A 108 -5.25 6.00 -28.28
N TYR A 109 -4.22 5.95 -27.45
CA TYR A 109 -2.83 5.75 -27.86
C TYR A 109 -2.41 4.29 -27.64
N ASP A 110 -1.97 3.59 -28.68
CA ASP A 110 -1.51 2.20 -28.62
C ASP A 110 0.01 2.16 -28.40
N LEU A 111 0.44 1.63 -27.25
CA LEU A 111 1.85 1.56 -26.87
C LEU A 111 2.63 0.56 -27.73
N GLY A 112 1.97 -0.47 -28.25
CA GLY A 112 2.63 -1.50 -29.06
C GLY A 112 3.15 -0.98 -30.39
N ILE A 113 2.51 0.06 -30.93
CA ILE A 113 2.90 0.72 -32.19
C ILE A 113 3.27 2.19 -32.02
N SER A 114 3.17 2.73 -30.80
CA SER A 114 3.47 4.12 -30.46
C SER A 114 2.69 5.14 -31.32
N ARG A 115 1.39 4.90 -31.52
CA ARG A 115 0.50 5.76 -32.34
C ARG A 115 -0.87 5.92 -31.72
N VAL A 116 -1.50 7.06 -32.00
CA VAL A 116 -2.94 7.23 -31.78
C VAL A 116 -3.69 6.36 -32.79
N VAL A 117 -4.66 5.59 -32.30
CA VAL A 117 -5.47 4.69 -33.12
C VAL A 117 -6.93 5.12 -33.22
N LYS A 118 -7.41 5.92 -32.27
CA LYS A 118 -8.73 6.57 -32.31
C LYS A 118 -8.65 7.93 -31.64
N ALA A 119 -9.40 8.90 -32.14
CA ALA A 119 -9.51 10.21 -31.53
C ALA A 119 -10.94 10.77 -31.69
N VAL A 120 -11.41 11.52 -30.70
CA VAL A 120 -12.74 12.16 -30.74
C VAL A 120 -12.68 13.58 -30.21
N VAL A 121 -13.40 14.49 -30.87
CA VAL A 121 -13.51 15.90 -30.47
C VAL A 121 -14.49 16.03 -29.30
N LEU A 122 -14.09 16.73 -28.25
CA LEU A 122 -14.86 16.91 -27.02
C LEU A 122 -15.58 18.27 -26.99
N PRO A 123 -16.86 18.31 -26.54
CA PRO A 123 -17.64 19.55 -26.45
C PRO A 123 -17.32 20.35 -25.17
N GLY A 124 -16.05 20.73 -24.98
CA GLY A 124 -15.57 21.50 -23.83
C GLY A 124 -14.11 21.17 -23.47
N ARG A 125 -13.50 21.96 -22.57
CA ARG A 125 -12.12 21.73 -22.12
C ARG A 125 -12.05 20.57 -21.14
N VAL A 126 -11.32 19.52 -21.50
CA VAL A 126 -11.14 18.32 -20.66
C VAL A 126 -10.37 18.64 -19.39
N THR A 127 -10.75 18.03 -18.26
CA THR A 127 -9.98 18.13 -17.01
C THR A 127 -9.53 16.78 -16.49
N ALA A 128 -10.32 15.72 -16.70
CA ALA A 128 -9.92 14.35 -16.37
C ALA A 128 -10.60 13.33 -17.30
N VAL A 129 -9.95 12.17 -17.42
CA VAL A 129 -10.46 11.01 -18.15
C VAL A 129 -10.38 9.80 -17.24
N GLU A 130 -11.32 8.87 -17.37
CA GLU A 130 -11.34 7.62 -16.60
C GLU A 130 -11.98 6.49 -17.41
N PRO A 131 -11.28 5.36 -17.63
CA PRO A 131 -11.88 4.20 -18.28
C PRO A 131 -12.89 3.51 -17.36
N ILE A 132 -14.09 3.23 -17.88
CA ILE A 132 -15.14 2.49 -17.15
C ILE A 132 -15.05 1.00 -17.48
N ILE A 133 -14.96 0.67 -18.78
CA ILE A 133 -14.85 -0.70 -19.25
C ILE A 133 -14.07 -0.75 -20.57
N ASN A 134 -13.31 -1.82 -20.78
CA ASN A 134 -12.41 -1.98 -21.92
C ASN A 134 -12.91 -2.91 -23.03
N HIS A 135 -14.17 -3.34 -22.93
CA HIS A 135 -14.82 -4.19 -23.93
C HIS A 135 -16.33 -3.91 -23.93
N GLY A 136 -16.99 -4.36 -24.99
CA GLY A 136 -18.45 -4.25 -25.14
C GLY A 136 -19.15 -5.60 -25.18
N GLY A 137 -20.45 -5.52 -25.45
CA GLY A 137 -21.30 -6.68 -25.72
C GLY A 137 -22.04 -7.21 -24.50
N ALA A 138 -23.05 -8.05 -24.79
CA ALA A 138 -23.87 -8.71 -23.78
C ALA A 138 -23.14 -9.91 -23.15
N SER A 139 -22.11 -9.63 -22.36
CA SER A 139 -21.37 -10.61 -21.57
C SER A 139 -21.80 -10.58 -20.10
N ALA A 140 -21.38 -11.59 -19.33
CA ALA A 140 -21.50 -11.59 -17.87
C ALA A 140 -20.70 -10.44 -17.24
N SER A 141 -19.53 -10.11 -17.82
CA SER A 141 -18.65 -9.05 -17.32
C SER A 141 -19.25 -7.64 -17.43
N THR A 142 -20.21 -7.39 -18.33
CA THR A 142 -20.85 -6.06 -18.47
C THR A 142 -22.16 -5.92 -17.69
N GLN A 143 -22.59 -6.95 -16.96
CA GLN A 143 -23.91 -6.96 -16.30
C GLN A 143 -24.05 -5.92 -15.19
N HIS A 144 -22.95 -5.47 -14.59
CA HIS A 144 -22.96 -4.42 -13.57
C HIS A 144 -23.28 -3.03 -14.16
N LEU A 145 -23.15 -2.82 -15.47
CA LEU A 145 -23.44 -1.55 -16.12
C LEU A 145 -24.92 -1.40 -16.52
N HIS A 146 -25.33 -0.16 -16.77
CA HIS A 146 -26.65 0.17 -17.31
C HIS A 146 -26.84 -0.48 -18.70
N PRO A 147 -28.05 -1.00 -19.03
CA PRO A 147 -28.32 -1.65 -20.32
C PRO A 147 -27.85 -0.86 -21.54
N SER A 148 -28.01 0.47 -21.53
CA SER A 148 -27.55 1.36 -22.60
C SER A 148 -26.03 1.36 -22.80
N LEU A 149 -25.24 1.31 -21.72
CA LEU A 149 -23.77 1.25 -21.81
C LEU A 149 -23.27 -0.09 -22.35
N ARG A 150 -24.05 -1.17 -22.15
CA ARG A 150 -23.68 -2.52 -22.60
C ARG A 150 -23.72 -2.69 -24.13
N TRP A 151 -24.36 -1.77 -24.83
CA TRP A 151 -24.37 -1.71 -26.30
C TRP A 151 -23.14 -0.98 -26.88
N LEU A 152 -22.36 -0.29 -26.04
CA LEU A 152 -21.13 0.38 -26.43
C LEU A 152 -19.95 -0.60 -26.38
N PHE A 153 -18.86 -0.27 -27.08
CA PHE A 153 -17.67 -1.11 -27.14
C PHE A 153 -16.46 -0.36 -26.59
N GLY A 154 -16.27 -0.52 -25.28
CA GLY A 154 -15.34 0.30 -24.49
C GLY A 154 -15.99 1.63 -24.13
N VAL A 155 -15.93 2.00 -22.85
CA VAL A 155 -16.52 3.24 -22.35
C VAL A 155 -15.48 4.00 -21.55
N ALA A 156 -15.30 5.27 -21.92
CA ALA A 156 -14.51 6.23 -21.15
C ALA A 156 -15.42 7.33 -20.60
N ALA A 157 -15.23 7.67 -19.33
CA ALA A 157 -15.79 8.87 -18.74
C ALA A 157 -14.82 10.04 -18.95
N VAL A 158 -15.35 11.16 -19.42
CA VAL A 158 -14.61 12.40 -19.63
C VAL A 158 -15.36 13.53 -18.95
N VAL A 159 -14.62 14.37 -18.24
CA VAL A 159 -15.18 15.52 -17.53
C VAL A 159 -14.54 16.82 -17.99
N THR A 160 -15.29 17.90 -17.89
CA THR A 160 -14.87 19.22 -18.38
C THR A 160 -14.81 20.27 -17.29
N ASN A 161 -14.16 21.38 -17.61
CA ASN A 161 -14.04 22.55 -16.76
C ASN A 161 -15.36 23.33 -16.53
N VAL A 162 -16.45 22.97 -17.23
CA VAL A 162 -17.80 23.52 -17.01
C VAL A 162 -18.75 22.53 -16.33
N GLY A 163 -18.22 21.38 -15.89
CA GLY A 163 -18.99 20.40 -15.14
C GLY A 163 -19.82 19.45 -16.00
N GLN A 164 -19.47 19.26 -17.28
CA GLN A 164 -20.05 18.16 -18.06
C GLN A 164 -19.42 16.85 -17.65
N ILE A 165 -20.23 15.79 -17.62
CA ILE A 165 -19.80 14.42 -17.42
C ILE A 165 -20.26 13.62 -18.64
N LEU A 166 -19.31 13.19 -19.46
CA LEU A 166 -19.53 12.55 -20.75
C LEU A 166 -19.13 11.09 -20.67
N LEU A 167 -19.99 10.18 -21.12
CA LEU A 167 -19.69 8.76 -21.27
C LEU A 167 -19.60 8.45 -22.75
N ILE A 168 -18.39 8.19 -23.22
CA ILE A 168 -18.05 8.10 -24.64
C ILE A 168 -17.87 6.64 -25.03
N ASP A 169 -18.50 6.22 -26.13
CA ASP A 169 -18.22 4.95 -26.80
C ASP A 169 -16.87 5.02 -27.49
N LEU A 170 -15.95 4.12 -27.15
CA LEU A 170 -14.63 4.04 -27.78
C LEU A 170 -14.68 3.28 -29.12
N CYS A 171 -15.83 2.70 -29.50
CA CYS A 171 -16.03 1.98 -30.76
C CYS A 171 -14.94 0.95 -31.04
N LEU A 172 -14.53 0.19 -30.02
CA LEU A 172 -13.44 -0.79 -30.12
C LEU A 172 -13.77 -1.97 -31.05
N ASP A 173 -15.04 -2.18 -31.39
CA ASP A 173 -15.50 -3.13 -32.41
C ASP A 173 -15.19 -2.69 -33.84
N ASP A 174 -15.05 -1.39 -34.10
CA ASP A 174 -14.63 -0.89 -35.40
C ASP A 174 -13.11 -0.92 -35.55
N LEU A 175 -12.62 -2.02 -36.11
CA LEU A 175 -11.21 -2.25 -36.42
C LEU A 175 -10.75 -1.59 -37.72
N SER A 176 -11.69 -1.07 -38.54
CA SER A 176 -11.37 -0.45 -39.82
C SER A 176 -10.98 1.02 -39.68
N CYS A 177 -11.49 1.67 -38.64
CA CYS A 177 -11.19 3.04 -38.30
C CYS A 177 -9.90 3.15 -37.47
N SER A 178 -8.84 3.67 -38.10
CA SER A 178 -7.58 4.08 -37.47
C SER A 178 -7.37 5.57 -37.74
N GLN A 179 -7.52 6.39 -36.71
CA GLN A 179 -7.44 7.86 -36.79
C GLN A 179 -6.36 8.38 -35.84
N ASN A 180 -5.66 9.43 -36.25
CA ASN A 180 -4.79 10.20 -35.37
C ASN A 180 -5.57 11.35 -34.69
N GLU A 181 -4.90 12.13 -33.86
CA GLU A 181 -5.49 13.26 -33.12
C GLU A 181 -6.02 14.40 -34.00
N VAL A 182 -5.49 14.57 -35.21
CA VAL A 182 -5.89 15.61 -36.17
C VAL A 182 -7.14 15.19 -36.95
N GLU A 183 -7.29 13.89 -37.20
CA GLU A 183 -8.43 13.26 -37.88
C GLU A 183 -9.53 12.82 -36.91
N ALA A 184 -9.65 13.52 -35.77
CA ALA A 184 -10.59 13.17 -34.71
C ALA A 184 -12.05 13.19 -35.18
N SER A 185 -12.80 12.16 -34.81
CA SER A 185 -14.23 12.06 -35.13
C SER A 185 -15.08 12.96 -34.24
N ASP A 186 -16.21 13.43 -34.77
CA ASP A 186 -17.20 14.18 -33.98
C ASP A 186 -17.95 13.28 -32.99
N LEU A 187 -18.49 13.88 -31.93
CA LEU A 187 -19.39 13.21 -30.98
C LEU A 187 -20.87 13.48 -31.29
N GLU A 188 -21.66 12.41 -31.26
CA GLU A 188 -23.12 12.50 -31.19
C GLU A 188 -23.55 12.50 -29.72
N VAL A 189 -23.70 13.70 -29.15
CA VAL A 189 -24.01 13.89 -27.73
C VAL A 189 -25.51 13.81 -27.49
N ILE A 190 -25.91 12.86 -26.65
CA ILE A 190 -27.29 12.68 -26.20
C ILE A 190 -27.39 13.07 -24.74
N ALA A 191 -28.30 13.98 -24.44
CA ALA A 191 -28.62 14.36 -23.07
C ALA A 191 -29.37 13.21 -22.38
N GLY A 192 -28.80 12.68 -21.29
CA GLY A 192 -29.37 11.54 -20.57
C GLY A 192 -29.19 10.22 -21.33
N ILE A 193 -30.13 9.29 -21.11
CA ILE A 193 -29.99 7.90 -21.55
C ILE A 193 -31.14 7.53 -22.49
N PRO A 194 -30.85 7.24 -23.77
CA PRO A 194 -31.88 6.86 -24.73
C PRO A 194 -32.31 5.40 -24.56
N ALA A 195 -33.52 5.08 -25.03
CA ALA A 195 -34.07 3.73 -25.03
C ALA A 195 -33.60 2.87 -26.23
N GLU A 196 -33.41 3.48 -27.41
CA GLU A 196 -33.08 2.79 -28.67
C GLU A 196 -31.59 2.91 -29.04
N VAL A 197 -30.71 2.61 -28.08
CA VAL A 197 -29.26 2.76 -28.24
C VAL A 197 -28.70 2.05 -29.47
N PRO A 198 -29.10 0.82 -29.84
CA PRO A 198 -28.53 0.14 -31.02
C PRO A 198 -28.73 0.90 -32.33
N HIS A 199 -29.94 1.42 -32.59
CA HIS A 199 -30.24 2.16 -33.81
C HIS A 199 -29.49 3.49 -33.87
N ILE A 200 -29.44 4.20 -32.75
CA ILE A 200 -28.71 5.46 -32.61
C ILE A 200 -27.22 5.22 -32.84
N ARG A 201 -26.64 4.22 -32.19
CA ARG A 201 -25.23 3.85 -32.34
C ARG A 201 -24.89 3.50 -33.78
N GLU A 202 -25.74 2.71 -34.45
CA GLU A 202 -25.53 2.34 -35.85
C GLU A 202 -25.58 3.57 -36.77
N SER A 203 -26.49 4.52 -36.51
CA SER A 203 -26.56 5.79 -37.22
C SER A 203 -25.31 6.66 -36.99
N ALA A 204 -24.85 6.77 -35.75
CA ALA A 204 -23.66 7.53 -35.38
C ALA A 204 -22.41 6.98 -36.09
N ILE A 205 -22.20 5.67 -36.05
CA ILE A 205 -21.06 5.00 -36.71
C ILE A 205 -21.12 5.16 -38.23
N LYS A 206 -22.31 5.03 -38.85
CA LYS A 206 -22.49 5.30 -40.30
C LYS A 206 -22.17 6.75 -40.66
N GLY A 207 -22.40 7.68 -39.74
CA GLY A 207 -22.03 9.08 -39.87
C GLY A 207 -20.57 9.40 -39.55
N GLY A 208 -19.75 8.40 -39.21
CA GLY A 208 -18.36 8.61 -38.79
C GLY A 208 -18.22 9.31 -37.44
N ARG A 209 -19.19 9.10 -36.53
CA ARG A 209 -19.25 9.74 -35.21
C ARG A 209 -19.24 8.72 -34.09
N HIS A 210 -18.77 9.15 -32.93
CA HIS A 210 -18.82 8.36 -31.70
C HIS A 210 -20.04 8.76 -30.87
N LEU A 211 -20.72 7.76 -30.29
CA LEU A 211 -21.89 8.01 -29.44
C LEU A 211 -21.43 8.47 -28.04
N CYS A 212 -22.08 9.51 -27.50
CA CYS A 212 -21.77 10.04 -26.18
C CYS A 212 -23.04 10.28 -25.37
N PHE A 213 -23.06 9.80 -24.12
CA PHE A 213 -24.13 10.12 -23.16
C PHE A 213 -23.65 11.18 -22.18
N GLN A 214 -24.36 12.30 -22.11
CA GLN A 214 -24.09 13.33 -21.11
C GLN A 214 -24.92 13.07 -19.85
N LEU A 215 -24.24 12.88 -18.70
CA LEU A 215 -24.88 12.73 -17.40
C LEU A 215 -25.23 14.11 -16.83
N GLY A 216 -26.53 14.39 -16.71
CA GLY A 216 -27.03 15.63 -16.12
C GLY A 216 -26.74 16.90 -16.94
N SER A 217 -27.26 18.02 -16.46
CA SER A 217 -26.93 19.35 -16.98
C SER A 217 -25.56 19.81 -16.47
N PRO A 218 -24.78 20.59 -17.24
CA PRO A 218 -23.52 21.16 -16.76
C PRO A 218 -23.77 21.99 -15.51
N SER A 219 -23.00 21.76 -14.45
CA SER A 219 -23.14 22.50 -13.19
C SER A 219 -22.59 23.92 -13.27
N GLY A 220 -21.72 24.21 -14.24
CA GLY A 220 -20.97 25.46 -14.32
C GLY A 220 -19.71 25.49 -13.44
N THR A 221 -19.49 24.45 -12.62
CA THR A 221 -18.30 24.28 -11.79
C THR A 221 -17.35 23.29 -12.45
N ALA A 222 -16.05 23.60 -12.49
CA ALA A 222 -15.04 22.71 -13.03
C ALA A 222 -14.93 21.43 -12.19
N VAL A 223 -14.86 20.28 -12.87
CA VAL A 223 -14.53 18.99 -12.25
C VAL A 223 -13.02 18.87 -12.16
N SER A 224 -12.49 18.62 -10.97
CA SER A 224 -11.05 18.52 -10.69
C SER A 224 -10.56 17.08 -10.54
N THR A 225 -11.45 16.13 -10.21
CA THR A 225 -11.08 14.70 -10.05
C THR A 225 -12.15 13.78 -10.62
N LEU A 226 -11.72 12.68 -11.23
CA LEU A 226 -12.57 11.61 -11.75
C LEU A 226 -11.97 10.24 -11.43
N SER A 227 -12.77 9.33 -10.87
CA SER A 227 -12.34 7.95 -10.62
C SER A 227 -13.52 6.98 -10.64
N TYR A 228 -13.32 5.82 -11.27
CA TYR A 228 -14.32 4.76 -11.32
C TYR A 228 -14.04 3.69 -10.24
N LEU A 229 -14.97 3.57 -9.30
CA LEU A 229 -14.88 2.66 -8.17
C LEU A 229 -15.50 1.32 -8.53
N SER A 230 -14.69 0.38 -9.00
CA SER A 230 -15.16 -0.93 -9.47
C SER A 230 -15.96 -1.73 -8.42
N ARG A 231 -15.61 -1.61 -7.14
CA ARG A 231 -16.25 -2.34 -6.02
C ARG A 231 -17.65 -1.81 -5.67
N THR A 232 -17.94 -0.54 -5.94
CA THR A 232 -19.27 0.06 -5.71
C THR A 232 -20.01 0.37 -7.01
N ASN A 233 -19.35 0.19 -8.16
CA ASN A 233 -19.85 0.55 -9.48
C ASN A 233 -20.30 2.02 -9.55
N GLN A 234 -19.56 2.89 -8.85
CA GLN A 234 -19.81 4.32 -8.80
C GLN A 234 -18.69 5.07 -9.51
N LEU A 235 -19.06 6.11 -10.27
CA LEU A 235 -18.15 7.12 -10.78
C LEU A 235 -18.09 8.27 -9.78
N ALA A 236 -16.94 8.41 -9.12
CA ALA A 236 -16.65 9.51 -8.20
C ALA A 236 -16.19 10.73 -8.99
N VAL A 237 -16.92 11.84 -8.83
CA VAL A 237 -16.70 13.11 -9.53
C VAL A 237 -16.46 14.20 -8.49
N GLY A 238 -15.22 14.64 -8.37
CA GLY A 238 -14.81 15.70 -7.45
C GLY A 238 -14.77 17.06 -8.13
N PHE A 239 -15.39 18.06 -7.52
CA PHE A 239 -15.52 19.41 -8.07
C PHE A 239 -14.51 20.38 -7.43
N SER A 240 -14.20 21.44 -8.17
CA SER A 240 -13.30 22.52 -7.73
C SER A 240 -13.84 23.35 -6.55
N ASP A 241 -15.14 23.28 -6.27
CA ASP A 241 -15.80 23.93 -5.12
C ASP A 241 -15.92 23.01 -3.90
N GLY A 242 -15.26 21.85 -3.91
CA GLY A 242 -15.22 20.89 -2.81
C GLY A 242 -16.42 19.97 -2.71
N TYR A 243 -17.31 19.96 -3.70
CA TYR A 243 -18.37 18.96 -3.78
C TYR A 243 -17.87 17.64 -4.33
N LEU A 244 -18.39 16.53 -3.81
CA LEU A 244 -18.19 15.19 -4.34
C LEU A 244 -19.53 14.62 -4.81
N ALA A 245 -19.61 14.15 -6.05
CA ALA A 245 -20.74 13.36 -6.54
C ALA A 245 -20.36 11.89 -6.73
N LEU A 246 -21.26 10.98 -6.34
CA LEU A 246 -21.17 9.56 -6.68
C LEU A 246 -22.30 9.19 -7.64
N TRP A 247 -21.93 8.76 -8.84
CA TRP A 247 -22.87 8.33 -9.88
C TRP A 247 -22.84 6.82 -10.03
N ASN A 248 -23.96 6.15 -9.78
CA ASN A 248 -24.05 4.71 -9.95
C ASN A 248 -24.14 4.37 -11.44
N MET A 249 -23.22 3.56 -11.97
CA MET A 249 -23.14 3.24 -13.40
C MET A 249 -24.14 2.15 -13.83
N LYS A 250 -24.82 1.49 -12.89
CA LYS A 250 -25.95 0.59 -13.16
C LYS A 250 -27.24 1.36 -13.40
N THR A 251 -27.54 2.33 -12.53
CA THR A 251 -28.78 3.11 -12.57
C THR A 251 -28.64 4.44 -13.30
N MET A 252 -27.39 4.89 -13.47
CA MET A 252 -26.97 6.15 -14.10
C MET A 252 -27.57 7.36 -13.40
N LYS A 253 -27.72 7.25 -12.07
CA LYS A 253 -28.23 8.30 -11.18
C LYS A 253 -27.15 8.72 -10.20
N ARG A 254 -27.21 9.99 -9.81
CA ARG A 254 -26.40 10.53 -8.73
C ARG A 254 -26.97 10.07 -7.39
N GLU A 255 -26.23 9.20 -6.69
CA GLU A 255 -26.62 8.65 -5.39
C GLU A 255 -26.20 9.55 -4.23
N TYR A 256 -25.11 10.29 -4.41
CA TYR A 256 -24.55 11.19 -3.40
C TYR A 256 -24.08 12.50 -4.00
N TYR A 257 -24.26 13.60 -3.26
CA TYR A 257 -23.75 14.92 -3.63
C TYR A 257 -23.69 15.86 -2.41
N THR A 258 -22.50 16.07 -1.86
CA THR A 258 -22.29 17.01 -0.74
C THR A 258 -20.94 17.70 -0.86
N GLN A 259 -20.79 18.80 -0.14
CA GLN A 259 -19.51 19.46 0.07
C GLN A 259 -18.77 18.79 1.23
N LEU A 260 -17.47 18.55 1.08
CA LEU A 260 -16.61 18.03 2.15
C LEU A 260 -16.38 19.09 3.24
N GLU A 261 -15.97 18.65 4.44
CA GLU A 261 -15.79 19.55 5.58
C GLU A 261 -14.73 20.65 5.36
N GLY A 262 -13.73 20.42 4.49
CA GLY A 262 -12.73 21.44 4.14
C GLY A 262 -13.30 22.61 3.31
N GLY A 263 -14.57 22.56 2.92
CA GLY A 263 -15.29 23.66 2.29
C GLY A 263 -14.97 23.82 0.80
N ARG A 264 -14.81 25.07 0.34
CA ARG A 264 -14.61 25.39 -1.09
C ARG A 264 -13.15 25.21 -1.52
N VAL A 265 -12.66 23.99 -1.40
CA VAL A 265 -11.31 23.58 -1.83
C VAL A 265 -11.44 22.47 -2.87
N PRO A 266 -10.72 22.52 -4.00
CA PRO A 266 -10.81 21.49 -5.03
C PRO A 266 -10.52 20.09 -4.50
N ILE A 267 -11.35 19.12 -4.89
CA ILE A 267 -11.04 17.70 -4.67
C ILE A 267 -9.99 17.29 -5.70
N TYR A 268 -8.80 16.90 -5.22
CA TYR A 268 -7.62 16.64 -6.04
C TYR A 268 -7.35 15.15 -6.28
N ALA A 269 -7.74 14.28 -5.35
CA ALA A 269 -7.61 12.84 -5.51
C ALA A 269 -8.66 12.10 -4.71
N VAL A 270 -8.96 10.86 -5.12
CA VAL A 270 -9.77 9.92 -4.34
C VAL A 270 -9.12 8.54 -4.33
N THR A 271 -9.27 7.79 -3.24
CA THR A 271 -8.85 6.39 -3.18
C THR A 271 -9.78 5.54 -2.32
N PHE A 272 -9.99 4.29 -2.71
CA PHE A 272 -10.96 3.39 -2.09
C PHE A 272 -10.30 2.45 -1.06
N GLN A 273 -11.02 2.08 0.00
CA GLN A 273 -10.61 1.04 0.94
C GLN A 273 -11.80 0.18 1.36
N GLU A 274 -11.58 -1.14 1.39
CA GLU A 274 -12.49 -2.11 2.00
C GLU A 274 -11.93 -2.60 3.35
N PRO A 275 -12.71 -2.53 4.44
CA PRO A 275 -12.29 -3.10 5.73
C PRO A 275 -12.36 -4.63 5.71
N GLU A 276 -11.56 -5.28 6.55
CA GLU A 276 -11.58 -6.75 6.71
C GLU A 276 -12.94 -7.23 7.23
N ASN A 277 -13.47 -6.53 8.24
CA ASN A 277 -14.71 -6.91 8.89
C ASN A 277 -15.52 -5.65 9.23
N ASP A 278 -16.68 -5.52 8.59
CA ASP A 278 -17.69 -4.51 8.91
C ASP A 278 -19.08 -5.15 9.02
N PRO A 279 -19.85 -4.86 10.08
CA PRO A 279 -21.14 -5.49 10.31
C PRO A 279 -22.27 -4.99 9.40
N ARG A 280 -22.06 -3.91 8.64
CA ARG A 280 -23.10 -3.21 7.84
C ARG A 280 -22.66 -2.95 6.39
N ASN A 281 -21.80 -3.80 5.84
CA ASN A 281 -21.29 -3.67 4.47
C ASN A 281 -20.74 -2.27 4.17
N CYS A 282 -20.03 -1.65 5.12
CA CYS A 282 -19.37 -0.37 4.87
C CYS A 282 -18.08 -0.57 4.07
N CYS A 283 -17.82 0.35 3.16
CA CYS A 283 -16.51 0.59 2.57
C CYS A 283 -16.20 2.09 2.64
N TYR A 284 -14.99 2.47 2.24
CA TYR A 284 -14.48 3.80 2.48
C TYR A 284 -13.91 4.43 1.21
N LEU A 285 -14.11 5.74 1.09
CA LEU A 285 -13.56 6.55 0.03
C LEU A 285 -12.84 7.74 0.66
N TRP A 286 -11.52 7.78 0.51
CA TRP A 286 -10.76 8.98 0.79
C TRP A 286 -11.00 9.99 -0.31
N ALA A 287 -11.21 11.24 0.07
CA ALA A 287 -11.18 12.41 -0.79
C ALA A 287 -10.14 13.39 -0.25
N VAL A 288 -9.23 13.82 -1.13
CA VAL A 288 -8.16 14.76 -0.78
C VAL A 288 -8.54 16.12 -1.33
N GLN A 289 -8.57 17.14 -0.47
CA GLN A 289 -8.76 18.53 -0.89
C GLN A 289 -7.40 19.24 -0.91
N SER A 290 -7.11 19.98 -1.98
CA SER A 290 -5.87 20.75 -2.09
C SER A 290 -5.98 22.00 -2.94
N THR A 291 -5.24 23.05 -2.54
CA THR A 291 -5.05 24.29 -3.32
C THR A 291 -3.72 24.32 -4.09
N GLN A 292 -3.04 23.18 -4.27
CA GLN A 292 -1.68 23.10 -4.84
C GLN A 292 -1.50 23.69 -6.24
N ASP A 293 -2.55 23.74 -7.06
CA ASP A 293 -2.52 24.36 -8.40
C ASP A 293 -2.77 25.89 -8.36
N SER A 294 -2.93 26.45 -7.15
CA SER A 294 -3.17 27.87 -6.88
C SER A 294 -2.23 28.39 -5.78
N GLU A 295 -2.71 28.65 -4.57
CA GLU A 295 -1.91 29.14 -3.44
C GLU A 295 -1.02 28.05 -2.80
N GLY A 296 -1.49 26.80 -2.82
CA GLY A 296 -0.81 25.62 -2.24
C GLY A 296 -0.63 25.66 -0.72
N ASP A 297 -1.56 26.31 -0.02
CA ASP A 297 -1.60 26.48 1.43
C ASP A 297 -2.50 25.46 2.15
N VAL A 298 -3.35 24.72 1.42
CA VAL A 298 -4.30 23.75 1.96
C VAL A 298 -4.02 22.35 1.41
N LEU A 299 -3.92 21.39 2.33
CA LEU A 299 -3.96 19.96 2.04
C LEU A 299 -4.66 19.24 3.21
N SER A 300 -5.81 18.63 2.93
CA SER A 300 -6.61 17.90 3.91
C SER A 300 -7.13 16.59 3.34
N PHE A 301 -7.23 15.57 4.20
CA PHE A 301 -7.72 14.24 3.85
C PHE A 301 -9.05 13.97 4.55
N HIS A 302 -10.05 13.55 3.79
CA HIS A 302 -11.42 13.32 4.25
C HIS A 302 -11.79 11.86 3.98
N LEU A 303 -12.13 11.10 5.02
CA LEU A 303 -12.54 9.71 4.92
C LEU A 303 -14.06 9.62 4.93
N LEU A 304 -14.65 9.25 3.81
CA LEU A 304 -16.09 9.02 3.69
C LEU A 304 -16.39 7.54 3.94
N GLN A 305 -17.33 7.27 4.84
CA GLN A 305 -17.93 5.95 5.04
C GLN A 305 -19.14 5.79 4.14
N LEU A 306 -19.13 4.79 3.26
CA LEU A 306 -20.24 4.44 2.39
C LEU A 306 -20.86 3.13 2.90
N ALA A 307 -22.12 3.19 3.33
CA ALA A 307 -22.85 2.01 3.76
C ALA A 307 -23.83 1.55 2.69
N PHE A 308 -23.88 0.24 2.46
CA PHE A 308 -24.69 -0.37 1.41
C PHE A 308 -25.62 -1.43 1.98
N GLY A 309 -26.81 -1.54 1.39
CA GLY A 309 -27.81 -2.52 1.83
C GLY A 309 -27.43 -3.96 1.48
N ASP A 310 -26.62 -4.19 0.44
CA ASP A 310 -26.25 -5.53 -0.01
C ASP A 310 -24.81 -5.62 -0.56
N ARG A 311 -24.24 -6.83 -0.52
CA ARG A 311 -22.90 -7.17 -1.00
C ARG A 311 -23.01 -8.42 -1.88
N LYS A 312 -22.92 -8.24 -3.20
CA LYS A 312 -23.08 -9.30 -4.19
C LYS A 312 -21.74 -9.81 -4.68
N CYS A 313 -21.56 -11.12 -4.72
CA CYS A 313 -20.45 -11.74 -5.45
C CYS A 313 -20.85 -11.89 -6.91
N LEU A 314 -20.15 -11.20 -7.81
CA LEU A 314 -20.31 -11.36 -9.24
C LEU A 314 -19.79 -12.73 -9.68
N ALA A 315 -20.24 -13.22 -10.84
CA ALA A 315 -19.72 -14.45 -11.44
C ALA A 315 -18.21 -14.40 -11.71
N SER A 316 -17.61 -13.21 -11.75
CA SER A 316 -16.16 -12.99 -11.83
C SER A 316 -15.41 -13.23 -10.51
N GLY A 317 -16.12 -13.51 -9.40
CA GLY A 317 -15.56 -13.59 -8.05
C GLY A 317 -15.30 -12.23 -7.40
N GLN A 318 -15.56 -11.13 -8.10
CA GLN A 318 -15.47 -9.78 -7.53
C GLN A 318 -16.71 -9.46 -6.72
N ILE A 319 -16.50 -8.76 -5.62
CA ILE A 319 -17.59 -8.26 -4.79
C ILE A 319 -18.03 -6.90 -5.32
N LEU A 320 -19.34 -6.72 -5.37
CA LEU A 320 -20.01 -5.50 -5.73
C LEU A 320 -20.94 -5.08 -4.59
N TYR A 321 -20.75 -3.86 -4.10
CA TYR A 321 -21.65 -3.21 -3.16
C TYR A 321 -22.83 -2.59 -3.91
N GLU A 322 -24.06 -2.80 -3.43
CA GLU A 322 -25.28 -2.29 -4.06
C GLU A 322 -26.24 -1.64 -3.07
N GLY A 323 -26.92 -0.59 -3.53
CA GLY A 323 -27.91 0.14 -2.74
C GLY A 323 -27.28 0.99 -1.66
N LEU A 324 -26.62 2.09 -2.05
CA LEU A 324 -26.07 3.06 -1.11
C LEU A 324 -27.18 3.57 -0.18
N GLU A 325 -27.02 3.35 1.13
CA GLU A 325 -27.97 3.77 2.16
C GLU A 325 -27.62 5.16 2.69
N TYR A 326 -26.35 5.37 3.02
CA TYR A 326 -25.81 6.67 3.41
C TYR A 326 -24.32 6.78 3.07
N CYS A 327 -23.85 8.01 3.02
CA CYS A 327 -22.44 8.37 2.88
C CYS A 327 -22.15 9.56 3.79
N GLU A 328 -21.23 9.38 4.74
CA GLU A 328 -20.89 10.40 5.74
C GLU A 328 -19.38 10.50 5.94
N GLU A 329 -18.91 11.70 6.24
CA GLU A 329 -17.51 11.94 6.61
C GLU A 329 -17.27 11.43 8.03
N ARG A 330 -16.22 10.62 8.20
CA ARG A 330 -15.93 9.92 9.45
C ARG A 330 -14.53 10.15 9.98
N TYR A 331 -13.61 10.70 9.18
CA TYR A 331 -12.30 11.11 9.65
C TYR A 331 -11.74 12.25 8.81
N THR A 332 -11.15 13.23 9.48
CA THR A 332 -10.55 14.41 8.85
C THR A 332 -9.12 14.61 9.35
N LEU A 333 -8.18 14.82 8.42
CA LEU A 333 -6.79 15.10 8.73
C LEU A 333 -6.28 16.29 7.93
N ASP A 334 -6.05 17.41 8.63
CA ASP A 334 -5.44 18.62 8.06
C ASP A 334 -3.93 18.59 8.22
N LEU A 335 -3.20 18.55 7.10
CA LEU A 335 -1.73 18.51 7.13
C LEU A 335 -1.11 19.91 7.30
N THR A 336 -1.78 20.96 6.81
CA THR A 336 -1.27 22.33 6.85
C THR A 336 -1.57 23.05 8.17
N GLY A 337 -2.53 22.56 8.96
CA GLY A 337 -2.94 23.16 10.25
C GLY A 337 -2.19 22.66 11.49
N GLY A 338 -1.55 21.48 11.46
CA GLY A 338 -1.06 20.79 12.67
C GLY A 338 0.43 20.42 12.71
N MET A 339 1.14 20.43 11.58
CA MET A 339 2.49 19.84 11.48
C MET A 339 3.66 20.83 11.70
N LEU A 340 3.39 22.13 11.85
CA LEU A 340 4.44 23.16 11.97
C LEU A 340 4.24 24.05 13.22
N PRO A 341 5.13 24.02 14.23
CA PRO A 341 5.02 24.84 15.44
C PRO A 341 5.31 26.34 15.26
N LEU A 342 5.48 26.84 14.03
CA LEU A 342 5.98 28.19 13.79
C LEU A 342 4.91 29.05 13.09
N ARG A 343 4.16 29.82 13.89
CA ARG A 343 3.34 30.92 13.39
C ARG A 343 4.19 31.84 12.50
N GLY A 344 3.81 31.98 11.23
CA GLY A 344 4.29 33.07 10.36
C GLY A 344 5.21 32.70 9.19
N GLN A 345 5.49 31.41 8.93
CA GLN A 345 6.17 31.00 7.69
C GLN A 345 5.16 30.53 6.64
N THR A 346 5.23 31.10 5.43
CA THR A 346 4.48 30.62 4.27
C THR A 346 5.08 29.30 3.79
N SER A 347 4.27 28.24 3.81
CA SER A 347 4.63 26.92 3.29
C SER A 347 3.77 26.58 2.09
N ASN A 348 4.36 26.00 1.04
CA ASN A 348 3.63 25.40 -0.07
C ASN A 348 3.60 23.88 0.12
N THR A 349 2.42 23.29 0.20
CA THR A 349 2.21 21.86 0.41
C THR A 349 1.50 21.26 -0.80
N ARG A 350 2.05 20.19 -1.37
CA ARG A 350 1.49 19.51 -2.54
C ARG A 350 1.40 18.01 -2.32
N LEU A 351 0.30 17.41 -2.78
CA LEU A 351 0.15 15.96 -2.89
C LEU A 351 0.96 15.46 -4.09
N LEU A 352 1.82 14.46 -3.84
CA LEU A 352 2.57 13.76 -4.88
C LEU A 352 1.79 12.55 -5.37
N GLY A 353 1.26 11.73 -4.46
CA GLY A 353 0.61 10.47 -4.79
C GLY A 353 -0.42 10.03 -3.76
N CYS A 354 -1.42 9.28 -4.22
CA CYS A 354 -2.51 8.71 -3.42
C CYS A 354 -2.81 7.31 -3.97
N GLN A 355 -2.59 6.28 -3.16
CA GLN A 355 -2.68 4.88 -3.57
C GLN A 355 -3.36 4.06 -2.48
N SER A 356 -4.19 3.09 -2.84
CA SER A 356 -4.65 2.05 -1.91
C SER A 356 -4.01 0.70 -2.24
N ILE A 357 -3.69 -0.07 -1.20
CA ILE A 357 -3.10 -1.41 -1.31
C ILE A 357 -3.95 -2.37 -0.48
N GLU A 358 -4.52 -3.36 -1.15
CA GLU A 358 -5.39 -4.37 -0.53
C GLU A 358 -4.83 -5.78 -0.76
N LYS A 359 -4.69 -6.56 0.32
CA LYS A 359 -4.24 -7.96 0.27
C LYS A 359 -5.35 -8.90 0.70
N PHE A 360 -5.73 -9.78 -0.22
CA PHE A 360 -6.71 -10.85 0.01
C PHE A 360 -5.99 -12.15 0.40
N ARG A 361 -6.64 -12.98 1.23
CA ARG A 361 -6.12 -14.30 1.58
C ARG A 361 -5.97 -15.18 0.34
N SER A 362 -4.85 -15.90 0.26
CA SER A 362 -4.65 -16.90 -0.77
C SER A 362 -5.53 -18.12 -0.49
N HIS A 363 -6.22 -18.62 -1.53
CA HIS A 363 -7.20 -19.72 -1.47
C HIS A 363 -6.66 -21.09 -1.01
N GLY A 364 -5.42 -21.19 -0.53
CA GLY A 364 -4.73 -22.46 -0.24
C GLY A 364 -5.10 -23.16 1.08
N ASP A 365 -5.76 -22.48 2.02
CA ASP A 365 -5.88 -22.96 3.42
C ASP A 365 -7.33 -23.22 3.92
N ARG A 366 -8.30 -23.48 3.03
CA ARG A 366 -9.64 -23.90 3.49
C ARG A 366 -10.22 -25.09 2.75
N GLU A 367 -10.57 -26.10 3.54
CA GLU A 367 -11.57 -27.12 3.23
C GLU A 367 -12.90 -26.45 2.83
N GLU A 368 -13.58 -27.08 1.87
CA GLU A 368 -14.87 -26.66 1.30
C GLU A 368 -15.93 -26.44 2.39
N GLY A 369 -16.18 -25.18 2.74
CA GLY A 369 -17.24 -24.81 3.68
C GLY A 369 -17.52 -23.30 3.68
N MET A 370 -18.64 -22.92 3.06
CA MET A 370 -19.25 -21.59 3.00
C MET A 370 -18.48 -20.50 2.23
N SER A 371 -19.07 -20.14 1.08
CA SER A 371 -18.73 -19.01 0.22
C SER A 371 -19.04 -17.66 0.92
N GLU A 372 -18.34 -17.33 2.00
CA GLU A 372 -18.29 -15.94 2.47
C GLU A 372 -17.38 -15.15 1.52
N ALA A 373 -17.95 -14.12 0.90
CA ALA A 373 -17.23 -13.15 0.08
C ALA A 373 -16.02 -12.58 0.87
N LEU A 374 -14.80 -12.84 0.38
CA LEU A 374 -13.57 -12.48 1.09
C LEU A 374 -13.29 -10.98 0.98
N SER A 375 -13.35 -10.27 2.10
CA SER A 375 -12.77 -8.93 2.28
C SER A 375 -11.23 -9.02 2.32
N PRO A 376 -10.50 -7.92 2.06
CA PRO A 376 -9.05 -7.92 2.21
C PRO A 376 -8.65 -8.02 3.70
N GLU A 377 -7.64 -8.82 4.01
CA GLU A 377 -7.07 -8.93 5.37
C GLU A 377 -6.24 -7.69 5.72
N THR A 378 -5.59 -7.10 4.72
CA THR A 378 -4.88 -5.83 4.87
C THR A 378 -5.42 -4.85 3.85
N SER A 379 -5.86 -3.69 4.30
CA SER A 379 -6.26 -2.57 3.45
C SER A 379 -5.63 -1.30 3.98
N VAL A 380 -4.72 -0.72 3.20
CA VAL A 380 -4.00 0.51 3.56
C VAL A 380 -4.09 1.55 2.45
N SER A 381 -4.16 2.81 2.83
CA SER A 381 -4.02 3.94 1.91
C SER A 381 -2.70 4.66 2.17
N VAL A 382 -1.95 4.88 1.11
CA VAL A 382 -0.67 5.56 1.08
C VAL A 382 -0.88 6.97 0.52
N PHE A 383 -0.49 7.96 1.31
CA PHE A 383 -0.48 9.37 0.91
C PHE A 383 0.96 9.85 0.88
N THR A 384 1.37 10.47 -0.22
CA THR A 384 2.69 11.10 -0.30
C THR A 384 2.53 12.57 -0.61
N TRP A 385 3.22 13.42 0.16
CA TRP A 385 3.14 14.87 0.00
C TRP A 385 4.50 15.51 0.23
N GLN A 386 4.65 16.69 -0.33
CA GLN A 386 5.84 17.52 -0.23
C GLN A 386 5.49 18.85 0.43
N VAL A 387 6.36 19.29 1.34
CA VAL A 387 6.26 20.57 2.04
C VAL A 387 7.48 21.42 1.68
N ASN A 388 7.22 22.61 1.13
CA ASN A 388 8.22 23.61 0.79
C ASN A 388 8.06 24.80 1.73
N ILE A 389 9.01 25.00 2.64
CA ILE A 389 9.01 26.18 3.51
C ILE A 389 9.78 27.30 2.81
N TYR A 390 9.17 28.47 2.68
CA TYR A 390 9.84 29.61 2.04
C TYR A 390 11.17 29.94 2.72
N GLY A 391 12.24 30.06 1.93
CA GLY A 391 13.61 30.28 2.42
C GLY A 391 14.38 29.01 2.81
N GLN A 392 13.74 27.85 2.88
CA GLN A 392 14.44 26.56 2.91
C GLN A 392 14.66 26.06 1.48
N GLY A 393 15.93 25.89 1.09
CA GLY A 393 16.27 25.50 -0.29
C GLY A 393 15.87 24.07 -0.68
N LYS A 394 15.73 23.15 0.30
CA LYS A 394 15.34 21.76 0.06
C LYS A 394 13.94 21.50 0.61
N PRO A 395 13.04 20.88 -0.15
CA PRO A 395 11.73 20.48 0.35
C PRO A 395 11.82 19.27 1.27
N SER A 396 10.85 19.10 2.17
CA SER A 396 10.65 17.85 2.91
C SER A 396 9.56 17.03 2.25
N ILE A 397 9.81 15.72 2.10
CA ILE A 397 8.85 14.78 1.50
C ILE A 397 8.45 13.75 2.56
N TYR A 398 7.16 13.49 2.65
CA TYR A 398 6.58 12.54 3.59
C TYR A 398 5.77 11.48 2.85
N LEU A 399 5.81 10.27 3.40
CA LEU A 399 4.96 9.16 3.00
C LEU A 399 4.19 8.70 4.25
N GLY A 400 2.87 8.80 4.20
CA GLY A 400 1.97 8.35 5.25
C GLY A 400 1.20 7.09 4.84
N ILE A 401 1.08 6.12 5.74
CA ILE A 401 0.23 4.93 5.55
C ILE A 401 -0.86 4.94 6.61
N PHE A 402 -2.11 4.99 6.16
CA PHE A 402 -3.30 4.79 6.97
C PHE A 402 -3.80 3.35 6.81
N ASP A 403 -4.07 2.67 7.93
CA ASP A 403 -4.60 1.31 7.95
C ASP A 403 -6.04 1.33 8.48
N ILE A 404 -7.00 0.95 7.62
CA ILE A 404 -8.43 1.02 7.95
C ILE A 404 -8.79 0.06 9.08
N ASN A 405 -8.19 -1.14 9.11
CA ASN A 405 -8.47 -2.14 10.14
C ASN A 405 -7.93 -1.69 11.51
N ARG A 406 -6.79 -0.98 11.51
CA ARG A 406 -6.24 -0.36 12.73
C ARG A 406 -7.07 0.83 13.19
N TRP A 407 -7.64 1.60 12.28
CA TRP A 407 -8.56 2.69 12.62
C TRP A 407 -9.88 2.17 13.22
N TYR A 408 -10.41 1.05 12.71
CA TYR A 408 -11.51 0.31 13.36
C TYR A 408 -11.13 -0.11 14.78
N HIS A 409 -9.94 -0.72 14.94
CA HIS A 409 -9.45 -1.13 16.26
C HIS A 409 -9.32 0.05 17.24
N ALA A 410 -8.89 1.21 16.75
CA ALA A 410 -8.80 2.46 17.50
C ALA A 410 -10.17 3.11 17.83
N GLN A 411 -11.28 2.43 17.52
CA GLN A 411 -12.66 2.86 17.74
C GLN A 411 -13.09 4.03 16.85
N MET A 412 -12.63 4.04 15.59
CA MET A 412 -13.06 4.99 14.56
C MET A 412 -13.03 6.46 15.03
N PRO A 413 -11.89 6.98 15.52
CA PRO A 413 -11.78 8.40 15.84
C PRO A 413 -12.10 9.24 14.60
N ASP A 414 -12.67 10.43 14.81
CA ASP A 414 -13.03 11.39 13.76
C ASP A 414 -11.89 12.32 13.35
N SER A 415 -10.84 12.40 14.17
CA SER A 415 -9.67 13.24 13.96
C SER A 415 -8.52 12.74 14.84
N LEU A 416 -7.33 13.32 14.67
CA LEU A 416 -6.25 13.12 15.64
C LEU A 416 -6.66 13.72 16.99
N ARG A 417 -6.53 12.94 18.07
CA ARG A 417 -6.88 13.44 19.40
C ARG A 417 -5.87 14.49 19.87
N SER A 418 -6.29 15.37 20.78
CA SER A 418 -5.39 16.37 21.35
C SER A 418 -4.16 15.71 22.00
N GLY A 419 -2.96 16.07 21.53
CA GLY A 419 -1.69 15.49 21.97
C GLY A 419 -1.24 14.25 21.20
N GLU A 420 -2.07 13.72 20.29
CA GLU A 420 -1.64 12.73 19.29
C GLU A 420 -1.01 13.45 18.08
N TYR A 421 -0.01 12.80 17.50
CA TYR A 421 0.67 13.26 16.31
C TYR A 421 0.81 12.09 15.34
N LEU A 422 0.97 12.38 14.05
CA LEU A 422 1.14 11.34 13.02
C LEU A 422 2.33 10.40 13.31
N HIS A 423 3.38 10.89 13.95
CA HIS A 423 4.56 10.09 14.33
C HIS A 423 4.30 9.08 15.48
N ASN A 424 3.14 9.14 16.14
CA ASN A 424 2.76 8.25 17.24
C ASN A 424 1.28 7.85 17.19
N CYS A 425 0.77 7.63 15.98
CA CYS A 425 -0.60 7.19 15.75
C CYS A 425 -0.68 5.65 15.64
N SER A 426 -1.70 5.02 16.20
CA SER A 426 -1.88 3.56 16.17
C SER A 426 -2.41 3.02 14.84
N TYR A 427 -2.99 3.90 14.02
CA TYR A 427 -3.60 3.59 12.73
C TYR A 427 -3.00 4.39 11.57
N PHE A 428 -2.00 5.24 11.83
CA PHE A 428 -1.25 5.97 10.82
C PHE A 428 0.25 5.87 11.09
N ALA A 429 1.06 5.63 10.06
CA ALA A 429 2.51 5.65 10.14
C ALA A 429 3.10 6.64 9.13
N LEU A 430 4.18 7.32 9.51
CA LEU A 430 4.78 8.41 8.75
C LEU A 430 6.27 8.16 8.53
N TRP A 431 6.71 8.15 7.28
CA TRP A 431 8.12 8.06 6.87
C TRP A 431 8.60 9.39 6.28
N SER A 432 9.79 9.84 6.68
CA SER A 432 10.52 10.92 6.00
C SER A 432 11.29 10.38 4.79
N LEU A 433 11.20 11.09 3.67
CA LEU A 433 11.94 10.83 2.43
C LEU A 433 13.04 11.88 2.18
N ASP A 434 13.50 12.58 3.22
CA ASP A 434 14.55 13.61 3.10
C ASP A 434 15.90 13.03 2.61
N SER A 435 16.12 11.73 2.83
CA SER A 435 17.27 10.99 2.27
C SER A 435 17.25 10.96 0.73
N VAL A 436 16.06 10.84 0.14
CA VAL A 436 15.84 10.88 -1.31
C VAL A 436 16.15 12.29 -1.81
N VAL A 437 15.53 13.30 -1.21
CA VAL A 437 15.74 14.71 -1.59
C VAL A 437 17.22 15.09 -1.53
N SER A 438 17.93 14.61 -0.50
CA SER A 438 19.36 14.89 -0.35
C SER A 438 20.21 14.19 -1.40
N SER A 439 19.83 13.00 -1.84
CA SER A 439 20.56 12.19 -2.82
C SER A 439 20.26 12.60 -4.26
N THR A 440 19.08 13.16 -4.53
CA THR A 440 18.62 13.48 -5.88
C THR A 440 18.62 14.98 -6.19
N SER A 441 18.89 15.87 -5.23
CA SER A 441 18.95 17.31 -5.48
C SER A 441 19.90 17.65 -6.65
N PRO A 442 19.48 18.49 -7.63
CA PRO A 442 18.28 19.35 -7.66
C PRO A 442 17.04 18.74 -8.33
N HIS A 443 17.00 17.44 -8.61
CA HIS A 443 15.89 16.79 -9.32
C HIS A 443 14.60 16.77 -8.49
N CYS A 444 13.48 17.05 -9.14
CA CYS A 444 12.16 17.13 -8.51
C CYS A 444 11.47 15.77 -8.54
N VAL A 445 10.89 15.36 -7.40
CA VAL A 445 10.01 14.20 -7.34
C VAL A 445 8.64 14.58 -7.91
N LEU A 446 8.14 13.77 -8.85
CA LEU A 446 6.86 13.95 -9.54
C LEU A 446 5.78 13.03 -8.97
N ASP A 447 6.12 11.77 -8.67
CA ASP A 447 5.19 10.77 -8.12
C ASP A 447 5.95 9.70 -7.34
N ILE A 448 5.23 8.94 -6.50
CA ILE A 448 5.80 7.85 -5.69
C ILE A 448 4.84 6.65 -5.72
N LEU A 449 5.36 5.49 -6.11
CA LEU A 449 4.61 4.24 -6.15
C LEU A 449 5.14 3.26 -5.10
N VAL A 450 4.26 2.80 -4.20
CA VAL A 450 4.56 1.71 -3.28
C VAL A 450 4.26 0.36 -3.96
N HIS A 451 5.22 -0.56 -3.91
CA HIS A 451 5.06 -1.87 -4.53
C HIS A 451 4.21 -2.80 -3.66
N GLU A 452 2.97 -3.06 -4.08
CA GLU A 452 1.99 -3.88 -3.33
C GLU A 452 2.54 -5.23 -2.84
N ARG A 453 3.34 -5.91 -3.68
CA ARG A 453 3.91 -7.22 -3.36
C ARG A 453 4.92 -7.16 -2.21
N SER A 454 5.61 -6.04 -2.04
CA SER A 454 6.65 -5.85 -1.00
C SER A 454 6.07 -5.57 0.39
N LEU A 455 4.82 -5.05 0.47
CA LEU A 455 4.20 -4.66 1.73
C LEU A 455 4.07 -5.86 2.67
N SER A 456 4.83 -5.86 3.75
CA SER A 456 4.92 -7.01 4.65
C SER A 456 5.09 -6.58 6.09
N ARG A 457 4.57 -7.39 7.01
CA ARG A 457 4.79 -7.25 8.44
C ARG A 457 5.83 -8.27 8.90
N GLY A 458 6.53 -7.98 10.00
CA GLY A 458 7.37 -8.98 10.66
C GLY A 458 6.57 -10.21 11.08
N VAL A 459 7.23 -11.36 11.19
CA VAL A 459 6.61 -12.59 11.73
C VAL A 459 6.41 -12.42 13.24
N CYS A 460 5.22 -12.76 13.71
CA CYS A 460 4.87 -12.61 15.11
C CYS A 460 5.70 -13.55 16.02
N PRO A 461 6.38 -13.03 17.05
CA PRO A 461 7.20 -13.84 17.96
C PRO A 461 6.43 -14.70 18.96
N SER A 462 5.13 -14.43 19.21
CA SER A 462 4.33 -15.11 20.25
C SER A 462 2.88 -15.34 19.82
N TYR A 463 2.25 -16.37 20.38
CA TYR A 463 0.79 -16.54 20.29
C TYR A 463 0.11 -15.47 21.17
N SER A 464 -0.67 -14.57 20.56
CA SER A 464 -1.11 -13.26 21.11
C SER A 464 0.00 -12.19 21.17
N PRO A 465 0.41 -11.62 20.02
CA PRO A 465 1.28 -10.44 20.01
C PRO A 465 0.68 -9.28 20.80
N PRO A 466 1.53 -8.39 21.33
CA PRO A 466 1.07 -7.14 21.91
C PRO A 466 0.44 -6.26 20.81
N GLU A 467 -0.52 -5.44 21.20
CA GLU A 467 -1.34 -4.64 20.26
C GLU A 467 -0.49 -3.71 19.38
N GLN A 468 0.60 -3.18 19.93
CA GLN A 468 1.55 -2.31 19.23
C GLN A 468 2.21 -3.01 18.03
N PHE A 469 2.27 -4.34 18.02
CA PHE A 469 2.83 -5.12 16.92
C PHE A 469 2.09 -4.88 15.60
N PHE A 470 0.77 -4.67 15.68
CA PHE A 470 -0.11 -4.49 14.53
C PHE A 470 -0.19 -3.05 14.03
N ASN A 471 0.47 -2.10 14.69
CA ASN A 471 0.51 -0.72 14.22
C ASN A 471 1.13 -0.64 12.81
N PRO A 472 0.69 0.29 11.95
CA PRO A 472 1.20 0.39 10.58
C PRO A 472 2.70 0.73 10.51
N SER A 473 3.27 1.25 11.60
CA SER A 473 4.72 1.51 11.67
C SER A 473 5.55 0.23 11.65
N SER A 474 4.97 -0.96 11.81
CA SER A 474 5.67 -2.24 11.63
C SER A 474 5.75 -2.71 10.18
N TYR A 475 5.06 -2.05 9.24
CA TYR A 475 5.12 -2.39 7.82
C TYR A 475 6.50 -2.12 7.23
N ASN A 476 6.92 -3.03 6.35
CA ASN A 476 8.08 -2.90 5.48
C ASN A 476 7.59 -2.95 4.04
N PHE A 477 8.13 -2.09 3.18
CA PHE A 477 7.81 -2.08 1.76
C PHE A 477 8.91 -1.38 0.98
N ASP A 478 8.94 -1.70 -0.30
CA ASP A 478 9.74 -1.02 -1.30
C ASP A 478 8.85 -0.06 -2.08
N ALA A 479 9.43 1.06 -2.50
CA ALA A 479 8.77 2.05 -3.32
C ALA A 479 9.74 2.60 -4.36
N THR A 480 9.18 3.18 -5.42
CA THR A 480 9.95 3.86 -6.46
C THR A 480 9.46 5.29 -6.58
N CYS A 481 10.40 6.24 -6.57
CA CYS A 481 10.11 7.65 -6.81
C CYS A 481 10.39 7.97 -8.28
N LEU A 482 9.41 8.59 -8.94
CA LEU A 482 9.55 9.16 -10.28
C LEU A 482 10.08 10.58 -10.14
N LEU A 483 11.20 10.86 -10.81
CA LEU A 483 11.78 12.20 -10.88
C LEU A 483 11.63 12.78 -12.28
N ASN A 484 11.91 14.06 -12.43
CA ASN A 484 11.98 14.71 -13.74
C ASN A 484 13.12 14.18 -14.64
N SER A 485 14.13 13.52 -14.07
CA SER A 485 15.30 13.00 -14.81
C SER A 485 15.50 11.49 -14.76
N GLY A 486 14.66 10.75 -14.03
CA GLY A 486 14.86 9.32 -13.85
C GLY A 486 13.96 8.71 -12.79
N VAL A 487 14.32 7.51 -12.34
CA VAL A 487 13.69 6.81 -11.22
C VAL A 487 14.72 6.44 -10.15
N ILE A 488 14.29 6.37 -8.90
CA ILE A 488 15.11 5.90 -7.78
C ILE A 488 14.30 4.98 -6.88
N HIS A 489 14.94 3.93 -6.38
CA HIS A 489 14.31 2.96 -5.50
C HIS A 489 14.61 3.26 -4.04
N ILE A 490 13.59 3.05 -3.21
CA ILE A 490 13.67 3.20 -1.76
C ILE A 490 13.08 1.98 -1.07
N THR A 491 13.61 1.68 0.10
CA THR A 491 13.04 0.73 1.04
C THR A 491 12.65 1.46 2.31
N CYS A 492 11.39 1.33 2.71
CA CYS A 492 10.85 1.80 3.96
C CYS A 492 10.81 0.62 4.94
N THR A 493 11.70 0.64 5.92
CA THR A 493 11.69 -0.36 6.99
C THR A 493 10.75 0.05 8.10
N GLY A 494 10.04 -0.91 8.67
CA GLY A 494 9.20 -0.70 9.84
C GLY A 494 10.03 -0.54 11.12
N PHE A 495 9.42 0.10 12.12
CA PHE A 495 10.03 0.45 13.40
C PHE A 495 10.60 -0.77 14.14
N GLN A 496 10.00 -1.95 13.97
CA GLN A 496 10.50 -3.21 14.52
C GLN A 496 11.88 -3.57 13.95
N LYS A 497 12.02 -3.56 12.62
CA LYS A 497 13.26 -3.90 11.94
C LYS A 497 14.33 -2.85 12.20
N GLU A 498 13.93 -1.58 12.27
CA GLU A 498 14.82 -0.49 12.64
C GLU A 498 15.34 -0.64 14.08
N THR A 499 14.47 -0.97 15.03
CA THR A 499 14.84 -1.23 16.43
C THR A 499 15.85 -2.38 16.55
N LEU A 500 15.61 -3.49 15.85
CA LEU A 500 16.55 -4.62 15.84
C LEU A 500 17.90 -4.24 15.20
N THR A 501 17.88 -3.42 14.15
CA THR A 501 19.09 -2.92 13.49
C THR A 501 19.86 -1.96 14.39
N PHE A 502 19.16 -1.07 15.09
CA PHE A 502 19.73 -0.16 16.09
C PHE A 502 20.44 -0.95 17.19
N LEU A 503 19.77 -1.93 17.80
CA LEU A 503 20.37 -2.75 18.83
C LEU A 503 21.62 -3.49 18.30
N LYS A 504 21.57 -4.07 17.09
CA LYS A 504 22.72 -4.74 16.48
C LYS A 504 23.93 -3.79 16.30
N LYS A 505 23.69 -2.52 15.96
CA LYS A 505 24.74 -1.49 15.83
C LYS A 505 25.27 -1.03 17.19
N SER A 506 24.41 -0.93 18.19
CA SER A 506 24.73 -0.44 19.54
C SER A 506 25.52 -1.41 20.42
N GLY A 507 25.91 -2.58 19.90
CA GLY A 507 26.64 -3.61 20.66
C GLY A 507 27.85 -3.15 21.50
N PRO A 508 28.71 -2.23 21.03
CA PRO A 508 29.85 -1.74 21.83
C PRO A 508 29.43 -0.90 23.05
N PHE A 509 28.26 -0.26 23.00
CA PHE A 509 27.76 0.67 24.03
C PHE A 509 26.44 0.19 24.64
N ILE A 510 26.18 -1.13 24.60
CA ILE A 510 24.87 -1.66 24.95
C ILE A 510 24.43 -1.23 26.37
N ASN A 511 25.36 -1.12 27.32
CA ASN A 511 25.10 -0.66 28.70
C ASN A 511 24.57 0.79 28.77
N GLU A 512 25.01 1.67 27.88
CA GLU A 512 24.55 3.05 27.79
C GLU A 512 23.19 3.14 27.08
N VAL A 513 22.91 2.16 26.23
CA VAL A 513 21.75 2.12 25.33
C VAL A 513 20.61 1.23 25.86
N ILE A 514 20.78 0.52 26.98
CA ILE A 514 19.78 -0.45 27.50
C ILE A 514 18.39 0.19 27.62
N SER A 515 18.30 1.34 28.28
CA SER A 515 17.01 1.98 28.53
C SER A 515 16.35 2.51 27.25
N ASP A 516 17.14 3.06 26.31
CA ASP A 516 16.61 3.47 24.99
C ASP A 516 16.17 2.25 24.18
N GLY A 517 16.99 1.20 24.12
CA GLY A 517 16.69 -0.05 23.45
C GLY A 517 15.44 -0.74 24.01
N TYR A 518 15.25 -0.72 25.32
CA TYR A 518 14.05 -1.24 25.98
C TYR A 518 12.80 -0.46 25.55
N ASN A 519 12.85 0.88 25.61
CA ASN A 519 11.74 1.73 25.21
C ASN A 519 11.38 1.55 23.72
N ARG A 520 12.39 1.45 22.85
CA ARG A 520 12.18 1.13 21.42
C ARG A 520 11.50 -0.23 21.24
N CYS A 521 11.98 -1.27 21.92
CA CYS A 521 11.36 -2.60 21.86
C CYS A 521 9.92 -2.60 22.38
N LEU A 522 9.63 -1.82 23.42
CA LEU A 522 8.29 -1.67 23.99
C LEU A 522 7.35 -1.04 22.96
N VAL A 523 7.75 0.09 22.38
CA VAL A 523 6.97 0.83 21.37
C VAL A 523 6.80 0.01 20.08
N ALA A 524 7.82 -0.78 19.70
CA ALA A 524 7.76 -1.67 18.55
C ALA A 524 6.88 -2.92 18.75
N GLY A 525 6.37 -3.16 19.95
CA GLY A 525 5.60 -4.36 20.27
C GLY A 525 6.45 -5.64 20.20
N LEU A 526 7.75 -5.55 20.53
CA LEU A 526 8.67 -6.70 20.53
C LEU A 526 8.78 -7.37 21.91
N LEU A 527 8.27 -6.71 22.96
CA LEU A 527 8.31 -7.21 24.33
C LEU A 527 7.07 -8.05 24.68
N SER A 528 7.17 -8.84 25.74
CA SER A 528 6.03 -9.60 26.25
C SER A 528 4.89 -8.66 26.66
N PRO A 529 3.62 -9.02 26.38
CA PRO A 529 2.46 -8.22 26.78
C PRO A 529 2.43 -7.90 28.28
N ARG A 530 2.98 -8.78 29.12
CA ARG A 530 3.07 -8.58 30.58
C ARG A 530 3.91 -7.37 30.99
N LEU A 531 4.77 -6.88 30.11
CA LEU A 531 5.68 -5.76 30.37
C LEU A 531 5.09 -4.41 29.92
N ILE A 532 3.92 -4.39 29.26
CA ILE A 532 3.32 -3.17 28.72
C ILE A 532 2.89 -2.22 29.85
N ASP A 533 2.30 -2.75 30.92
CA ASP A 533 1.75 -1.95 32.02
C ASP A 533 2.81 -1.56 33.07
N ILE A 534 4.05 -2.01 32.91
CA ILE A 534 5.14 -1.75 33.85
C ILE A 534 5.88 -0.48 33.42
N GLN A 535 5.96 0.50 34.34
CA GLN A 535 6.75 1.71 34.10
C GLN A 535 8.23 1.36 33.88
N PRO A 536 8.87 1.79 32.78
CA PRO A 536 10.26 1.44 32.48
C PRO A 536 11.25 1.81 33.60
N SER A 537 10.96 2.89 34.33
CA SER A 537 11.76 3.39 35.45
C SER A 537 11.71 2.51 36.71
N SER A 538 10.77 1.57 36.82
CA SER A 538 10.71 0.63 37.94
C SER A 538 11.58 -0.60 37.74
N LEU A 539 12.07 -0.83 36.52
CA LEU A 539 12.90 -1.98 36.16
C LEU A 539 14.39 -1.66 36.30
N SER A 540 15.14 -2.62 36.83
CA SER A 540 16.60 -2.59 36.82
C SER A 540 17.17 -2.72 35.39
N GLN A 541 18.40 -2.26 35.18
CA GLN A 541 19.08 -2.43 33.88
C GLN A 541 19.20 -3.90 33.45
N GLU A 542 19.37 -4.82 34.41
CA GLU A 542 19.39 -6.26 34.11
C GLU A 542 18.03 -6.78 33.62
N GLU A 543 16.92 -6.30 34.19
CA GLU A 543 15.57 -6.70 33.75
C GLU A 543 15.24 -6.15 32.37
N GLN A 544 15.62 -4.90 32.11
CA GLN A 544 15.51 -4.29 30.78
C GLN A 544 16.33 -5.08 29.75
N LEU A 545 17.57 -5.47 30.11
CA LEU A 545 18.41 -6.30 29.25
C LEU A 545 17.79 -7.68 29.01
N LYS A 546 17.26 -8.37 30.04
CA LYS A 546 16.55 -9.66 29.89
C LYS A 546 15.40 -9.57 28.89
N ALA A 547 14.67 -8.45 28.90
CA ALA A 547 13.57 -8.21 27.98
C ALA A 547 14.07 -8.04 26.54
N ILE A 548 15.13 -7.26 26.33
CA ILE A 548 15.77 -7.07 25.01
C ILE A 548 16.32 -8.40 24.47
N LEU A 549 17.05 -9.16 25.29
CA LEU A 549 17.59 -10.48 24.90
C LEU A 549 16.45 -11.45 24.55
N SER A 550 15.35 -11.42 25.30
CA SER A 550 14.15 -12.19 24.98
C SER A 550 13.60 -11.78 23.61
N ALA A 551 13.38 -10.49 23.35
CA ALA A 551 12.91 -10.01 22.05
C ALA A 551 13.81 -10.46 20.89
N ALA A 552 15.13 -10.43 21.07
CA ALA A 552 16.09 -10.88 20.06
C ALA A 552 15.96 -12.38 19.75
N VAL A 553 15.79 -13.24 20.75
CA VAL A 553 15.62 -14.69 20.52
C VAL A 553 14.26 -14.98 19.88
N HIS A 554 13.18 -14.32 20.30
CA HIS A 554 11.86 -14.60 19.71
C HIS A 554 11.74 -14.11 18.26
N THR A 555 12.40 -12.99 17.92
CA THR A 555 12.47 -12.50 16.53
C THR A 555 13.55 -13.18 15.68
N SER A 556 14.22 -14.22 16.20
CA SER A 556 15.34 -14.90 15.54
C SER A 556 16.49 -13.96 15.12
N SER A 557 16.65 -12.84 15.82
CA SER A 557 17.72 -11.85 15.62
C SER A 557 19.04 -12.31 16.27
N LEU A 558 19.45 -13.56 16.03
CA LEU A 558 20.57 -14.20 16.71
C LEU A 558 21.91 -13.53 16.45
N GLY A 559 22.07 -12.86 15.31
CA GLY A 559 23.27 -12.08 14.98
C GLY A 559 23.56 -10.94 15.96
N LEU A 560 22.54 -10.44 16.66
CA LEU A 560 22.71 -9.46 17.74
C LEU A 560 23.36 -10.12 18.96
N LEU A 561 22.85 -11.27 19.40
CA LEU A 561 23.33 -12.00 20.57
C LEU A 561 24.73 -12.57 20.35
N THR A 562 24.95 -13.25 19.22
CA THR A 562 26.26 -13.82 18.89
C THR A 562 27.30 -12.72 18.67
N GLY A 563 26.90 -11.57 18.11
CA GLY A 563 27.75 -10.38 18.02
C GLY A 563 28.18 -9.84 19.38
N TYR A 564 27.26 -9.75 20.35
CA TYR A 564 27.60 -9.32 21.71
C TYR A 564 28.55 -10.30 22.40
N ILE A 565 28.28 -11.60 22.31
CA ILE A 565 29.11 -12.66 22.90
C ILE A 565 30.54 -12.60 22.35
N ARG A 566 30.70 -12.58 21.02
CA ARG A 566 32.01 -12.50 20.36
C ARG A 566 32.81 -11.28 20.83
N ARG A 567 32.16 -10.12 20.92
CA ARG A 567 32.84 -8.87 21.32
C ARG A 567 33.23 -8.87 22.79
N TRP A 568 32.35 -9.29 23.71
CA TRP A 568 32.71 -9.39 25.13
C TRP A 568 33.84 -10.40 25.39
N ILE A 569 34.01 -11.40 24.51
CA ILE A 569 35.13 -12.34 24.58
C ILE A 569 36.42 -11.73 24.01
N THR A 570 36.35 -10.89 22.97
CA THR A 570 37.53 -10.39 22.23
C THR A 570 38.04 -9.02 22.67
N GLU A 571 37.18 -8.11 23.12
CA GLU A 571 37.52 -6.69 23.35
C GLU A 571 37.79 -6.35 24.83
N GLU A 572 37.79 -7.34 25.74
CA GLU A 572 38.11 -7.23 27.18
C GLU A 572 37.61 -5.96 27.90
N GLN A 573 36.41 -5.48 27.55
CA GLN A 573 35.81 -4.29 28.17
C GLN A 573 35.54 -4.51 29.68
N PRO A 574 35.52 -3.45 30.52
CA PRO A 574 35.10 -3.56 31.91
C PRO A 574 33.69 -4.16 32.00
N ASN A 575 33.48 -5.12 32.90
CA ASN A 575 32.24 -5.90 33.09
C ASN A 575 31.92 -6.98 32.03
N SER A 576 32.77 -7.23 31.03
CA SER A 576 32.54 -8.29 30.03
C SER A 576 32.29 -9.68 30.63
N ALA A 577 33.06 -10.07 31.65
CA ALA A 577 32.91 -11.36 32.32
C ALA A 577 31.56 -11.52 33.06
N ALA A 578 31.08 -10.43 33.68
CA ALA A 578 29.79 -10.41 34.36
C ALA A 578 28.64 -10.53 33.36
N ASN A 579 28.73 -9.80 32.23
CA ASN A 579 27.74 -9.84 31.15
C ASN A 579 27.68 -11.23 30.49
N LEU A 580 28.83 -11.85 30.19
CA LEU A 580 28.90 -13.20 29.63
C LEU A 580 28.28 -14.23 30.58
N ARG A 581 28.58 -14.15 31.88
CA ARG A 581 27.98 -15.04 32.89
C ARG A 581 26.47 -14.85 32.96
N PHE A 582 26.00 -13.60 33.00
CA PHE A 582 24.59 -13.26 33.03
C PHE A 582 23.85 -13.82 31.82
N VAL A 583 24.36 -13.60 30.61
CA VAL A 583 23.73 -14.10 29.38
C VAL A 583 23.72 -15.63 29.36
N LEU A 584 24.80 -16.29 29.77
CA LEU A 584 24.85 -17.76 29.82
C LEU A 584 23.84 -18.35 30.83
N GLU A 585 23.76 -17.78 32.04
CA GLU A 585 22.77 -18.18 33.05
C GLU A 585 21.35 -17.92 32.57
N TRP A 586 21.11 -16.76 31.96
CA TRP A 586 19.82 -16.40 31.36
C TRP A 586 19.42 -17.36 30.23
N THR A 587 20.31 -17.66 29.28
CA THR A 587 20.05 -18.58 28.17
C THR A 587 19.66 -19.96 28.69
N TRP A 588 20.41 -20.49 29.67
CA TRP A 588 20.11 -21.80 30.25
C TRP A 588 18.77 -21.82 30.99
N ASN A 589 18.48 -20.80 31.80
CA ASN A 589 17.19 -20.67 32.47
C ASN A 589 16.04 -20.58 31.46
N LYS A 590 16.24 -19.88 30.33
CA LYS A 590 15.24 -19.80 29.26
C LYS A 590 14.99 -21.17 28.62
N VAL A 591 16.04 -21.97 28.37
CA VAL A 591 15.90 -23.35 27.86
C VAL A 591 15.05 -24.20 28.81
N ILE A 592 15.29 -24.12 30.12
CA ILE A 592 14.52 -24.86 31.13
C ILE A 592 13.03 -24.47 31.05
N LEU A 593 12.73 -23.17 31.11
CA LEU A 593 11.36 -22.66 31.07
C LEU A 593 10.63 -23.02 29.76
N THR A 594 11.32 -22.93 28.62
CA THR A 594 10.73 -23.31 27.33
C THR A 594 10.47 -24.80 27.23
N LYS A 595 11.34 -25.63 27.81
CA LYS A 595 11.14 -27.08 27.87
C LYS A 595 9.96 -27.45 28.78
N GLU A 596 9.82 -26.81 29.94
CA GLU A 596 8.67 -27.01 30.83
C GLU A 596 7.35 -26.65 30.15
N GLU A 597 7.33 -25.54 29.40
CA GLU A 597 6.17 -25.14 28.62
C GLU A 597 5.88 -26.11 27.47
N PHE A 598 6.90 -26.56 26.76
CA PHE A 598 6.78 -27.59 25.73
C PHE A 598 6.19 -28.89 26.29
N ASP A 599 6.70 -29.39 27.41
CA ASP A 599 6.18 -30.61 28.06
C ASP A 599 4.69 -30.44 28.44
N ARG A 600 4.32 -29.27 28.95
CA ARG A 600 2.93 -28.93 29.30
C ARG A 600 2.02 -28.95 28.07
N LEU A 601 2.44 -28.33 26.96
CA LEU A 601 1.70 -28.31 25.70
C LEU A 601 1.61 -29.70 25.06
N CYS A 602 2.61 -30.55 25.26
CA CYS A 602 2.65 -31.90 24.73
C CYS A 602 1.88 -32.92 25.58
N THR A 603 1.54 -32.61 26.83
CA THR A 603 0.83 -33.55 27.73
C THR A 603 -0.45 -34.13 27.09
N PRO A 604 -1.35 -33.34 26.45
CA PRO A 604 -2.54 -33.86 25.78
C PRO A 604 -2.25 -34.72 24.54
N LEU A 605 -1.04 -34.67 23.98
CA LEU A 605 -0.65 -35.50 22.83
C LEU A 605 -0.42 -36.95 23.24
N PHE A 606 -0.09 -37.20 24.50
CA PHE A 606 0.37 -38.49 25.02
C PHE A 606 -0.51 -39.02 26.16
N ASP A 607 -1.64 -38.38 26.47
CA ASP A 607 -2.53 -38.77 27.57
C ASP A 607 -3.57 -39.84 27.17
N GLY A 608 -3.53 -40.32 25.92
CA GLY A 608 -4.44 -41.33 25.39
C GLY A 608 -5.88 -40.85 25.15
N SER A 609 -6.14 -39.54 25.27
CA SER A 609 -7.49 -38.97 25.24
C SER A 609 -8.06 -38.77 23.83
N CYS A 610 -7.26 -38.89 22.77
CA CYS A 610 -7.62 -38.58 21.37
C CYS A 610 -8.30 -37.21 21.19
N ARG A 611 -8.06 -36.24 22.08
CA ARG A 611 -8.69 -34.93 21.94
C ARG A 611 -8.17 -34.23 20.70
N PHE A 612 -9.07 -33.59 19.96
CA PHE A 612 -8.69 -32.72 18.86
C PHE A 612 -7.69 -31.68 19.35
N ILE A 613 -6.49 -31.67 18.77
CA ILE A 613 -5.49 -30.64 19.05
C ILE A 613 -5.93 -29.42 18.27
N ASP A 614 -6.27 -28.36 18.97
CA ASP A 614 -6.55 -27.11 18.31
C ASP A 614 -5.28 -26.61 17.57
N PRO A 615 -5.42 -25.98 16.39
CA PRO A 615 -4.28 -25.46 15.64
C PRO A 615 -3.38 -24.51 16.46
N GLN A 616 -3.91 -23.88 17.51
CA GLN A 616 -3.19 -22.93 18.36
C GLN A 616 -2.16 -23.65 19.24
N THR A 617 -2.51 -24.83 19.77
CA THR A 617 -1.60 -25.70 20.51
C THR A 617 -0.44 -26.15 19.62
N ILE A 618 -0.70 -26.59 18.38
CA ILE A 618 0.38 -26.95 17.43
C ILE A 618 1.28 -25.75 17.13
N GLN A 619 0.72 -24.57 16.88
CA GLN A 619 1.50 -23.35 16.64
C GLN A 619 2.36 -22.97 17.86
N SER A 620 1.85 -23.14 19.07
CA SER A 620 2.60 -22.91 20.32
C SER A 620 3.76 -23.89 20.48
N VAL A 621 3.57 -25.16 20.11
CA VAL A 621 4.65 -26.17 20.08
C VAL A 621 5.70 -25.80 19.02
N GLN A 622 5.30 -25.31 17.84
CA GLN A 622 6.21 -24.79 16.81
C GLN A 622 7.04 -23.60 17.33
N GLN A 623 6.44 -22.69 18.09
CA GLN A 623 7.14 -21.57 18.72
C GLN A 623 8.16 -22.05 19.77
N CYS A 624 7.80 -23.02 20.62
CA CYS A 624 8.75 -23.62 21.56
C CYS A 624 9.94 -24.25 20.83
N HIS A 625 9.71 -24.99 19.75
CA HIS A 625 10.78 -25.55 18.93
C HIS A 625 11.69 -24.47 18.34
N LEU A 626 11.12 -23.40 17.76
CA LEU A 626 11.90 -22.28 17.22
C LEU A 626 12.75 -21.61 18.32
N LEU A 627 12.17 -21.37 19.48
CA LEU A 627 12.86 -20.75 20.62
C LEU A 627 14.01 -21.63 21.14
N LEU A 628 13.79 -22.94 21.25
CA LEU A 628 14.83 -23.91 21.64
C LEU A 628 15.98 -23.96 20.63
N SER A 629 15.67 -23.95 19.33
CA SER A 629 16.66 -23.89 18.25
C SER A 629 17.50 -22.61 18.31
N ASN A 630 16.84 -21.47 18.53
CA ASN A 630 17.46 -20.17 18.69
C ASN A 630 18.39 -20.12 19.91
N LEU A 631 17.96 -20.63 21.06
CA LEU A 631 18.78 -20.73 22.28
C LEU A 631 19.96 -21.70 22.11
N ASN A 632 19.76 -22.82 21.42
CA ASN A 632 20.84 -23.77 21.11
C ASN A 632 21.95 -23.11 20.26
N THR A 633 21.58 -22.25 19.31
CA THR A 633 22.54 -21.48 18.51
C THR A 633 23.37 -20.52 19.37
N VAL A 634 22.74 -19.87 20.36
CA VAL A 634 23.44 -19.00 21.32
C VAL A 634 24.43 -19.80 22.18
N LEU A 635 24.01 -20.96 22.71
CA LEU A 635 24.91 -21.85 23.47
C LEU A 635 26.08 -22.35 22.63
N SER A 636 25.82 -22.70 21.37
CA SER A 636 26.86 -23.13 20.41
C SER A 636 27.88 -22.03 20.15
N CYS A 637 27.44 -20.77 20.12
CA CYS A 637 28.35 -19.61 20.00
C CYS A 637 29.29 -19.51 21.22
N PHE A 638 28.80 -19.71 22.44
CA PHE A 638 29.67 -19.74 23.62
C PHE A 638 30.69 -20.88 23.53
N VAL A 639 30.31 -22.07 23.04
CA VAL A 639 31.22 -23.22 22.88
C VAL A 639 32.33 -22.92 21.87
N ALA A 640 31.99 -22.24 20.76
CA ALA A 640 32.94 -21.94 19.70
C ALA A 640 33.94 -20.84 20.06
N GLU A 641 33.47 -19.78 20.74
CA GLU A 641 34.25 -18.56 20.95
C GLU A 641 35.04 -18.58 22.27
N ALA A 642 34.58 -19.29 23.29
CA ALA A 642 35.21 -19.28 24.61
C ALA A 642 36.35 -20.31 24.70
N GLN A 643 37.53 -19.93 24.17
CA GLN A 643 38.73 -20.79 24.17
C GLN A 643 39.48 -20.81 25.52
N GLU A 644 39.34 -19.75 26.34
CA GLU A 644 39.99 -19.60 27.65
C GLU A 644 39.10 -19.98 28.84
N ILE A 645 38.42 -21.14 28.78
CA ILE A 645 37.62 -21.64 29.91
C ILE A 645 38.34 -22.77 30.62
N THR A 646 38.21 -22.83 31.96
CA THR A 646 38.59 -24.03 32.73
C THR A 646 37.97 -25.31 32.16
N GLU A 647 38.67 -26.43 32.26
CA GLU A 647 38.22 -27.73 31.72
C GLU A 647 36.83 -28.13 32.26
N ARG A 648 36.56 -27.85 33.53
CA ARG A 648 35.24 -28.06 34.17
C ARG A 648 34.15 -27.15 33.57
N GLY A 649 34.47 -25.90 33.28
CA GLY A 649 33.55 -24.95 32.64
C GLY A 649 33.22 -25.35 31.20
N ARG A 650 34.23 -25.78 30.44
CA ARG A 650 34.08 -26.31 29.08
C ARG A 650 33.15 -27.52 29.06
N MET A 651 33.39 -28.50 29.94
CA MET A 651 32.55 -29.70 30.04
C MET A 651 31.09 -29.37 30.40
N ASN A 652 30.86 -28.43 31.33
CA ASN A 652 29.50 -27.99 31.68
C ASN A 652 28.79 -27.34 30.48
N LEU A 653 29.48 -26.46 29.75
CA LEU A 653 28.92 -25.79 28.58
C LEU A 653 28.60 -26.78 27.45
N THR A 654 29.50 -27.74 27.18
CA THR A 654 29.25 -28.82 26.21
C THR A 654 28.03 -29.66 26.60
N ASN A 655 27.88 -30.02 27.87
CA ASN A 655 26.71 -30.76 28.36
C ASN A 655 25.41 -29.96 28.17
N LYS A 656 25.41 -28.66 28.50
CA LYS A 656 24.24 -27.78 28.28
C LYS A 656 23.85 -27.70 26.80
N CYS A 657 24.84 -27.56 25.92
CA CYS A 657 24.61 -27.54 24.47
C CYS A 657 24.02 -28.86 23.98
N MET A 658 24.59 -30.00 24.40
CA MET A 658 24.10 -31.33 24.02
C MET A 658 22.66 -31.57 24.49
N VAL A 659 22.33 -31.19 25.73
CA VAL A 659 20.96 -31.29 26.26
C VAL A 659 19.99 -30.43 25.46
N SER A 660 20.35 -29.17 25.18
CA SER A 660 19.50 -28.27 24.37
C SER A 660 19.27 -28.81 22.97
N GLN A 661 20.27 -29.41 22.34
CA GLN A 661 20.18 -30.03 21.03
C GLN A 661 19.22 -31.24 21.04
N LEU A 662 19.32 -32.11 22.04
CA LEU A 662 18.43 -33.27 22.18
C LEU A 662 16.97 -32.85 22.39
N ILE A 663 16.72 -31.81 23.20
CA ILE A 663 15.37 -31.27 23.41
C ILE A 663 14.82 -30.68 22.09
N CYS A 664 15.65 -29.97 21.33
CA CYS A 664 15.26 -29.42 20.03
C CYS A 664 14.88 -30.53 19.03
N GLN A 665 15.68 -31.61 18.95
CA GLN A 665 15.39 -32.78 18.12
C GLN A 665 14.09 -33.47 18.54
N TYR A 666 13.87 -33.63 19.85
CA TYR A 666 12.62 -34.18 20.36
C TYR A 666 11.41 -33.34 19.95
N ALA A 667 11.47 -32.02 20.11
CA ALA A 667 10.41 -31.10 19.71
C ALA A 667 10.12 -31.17 18.20
N GLN A 668 11.16 -31.29 17.37
CA GLN A 668 11.02 -31.47 15.92
C GLN A 668 10.27 -32.77 15.59
N MET A 669 10.60 -33.87 16.26
CA MET A 669 9.94 -35.16 16.04
C MET A 669 8.47 -35.13 16.46
N VAL A 670 8.15 -34.51 17.60
CA VAL A 670 6.76 -34.36 18.05
C VAL A 670 5.92 -33.59 17.03
N LEU A 671 6.44 -32.46 16.52
CA LEU A 671 5.77 -31.70 15.47
C LEU A 671 5.58 -32.50 14.19
N TRP A 672 6.59 -33.27 13.78
CA TRP A 672 6.50 -34.14 12.61
C TRP A 672 5.41 -35.21 12.78
N PHE A 673 5.33 -35.84 13.96
CA PHE A 673 4.28 -36.81 14.27
C PHE A 673 2.89 -36.18 14.27
N SER A 674 2.73 -34.97 14.82
CA SER A 674 1.46 -34.23 14.79
C SER A 674 1.03 -33.86 13.37
N HIS A 675 1.92 -33.33 12.53
CA HIS A 675 1.59 -33.01 11.13
C HIS A 675 1.30 -34.25 10.28
N SER A 676 1.91 -35.39 10.63
CA SER A 676 1.69 -36.68 9.94
C SER A 676 0.45 -37.43 10.44
N GLY A 677 -0.31 -36.85 11.39
CA GLY A 677 -1.50 -37.49 11.97
C GLY A 677 -1.22 -38.69 12.87
N LEU A 678 0.02 -38.84 13.34
CA LEU A 678 0.44 -39.93 14.24
C LEU A 678 0.24 -39.60 15.72
N LEU A 679 0.08 -38.31 16.04
CA LEU A 679 -0.33 -37.80 17.36
C LEU A 679 -1.62 -36.99 17.20
N PRO A 680 -2.53 -36.98 18.20
CA PRO A 680 -2.37 -37.51 19.57
C PRO A 680 -2.51 -39.04 19.67
N GLU A 681 -1.91 -39.63 20.69
CA GLU A 681 -2.00 -41.08 20.95
C GLU A 681 -3.44 -41.50 21.25
N GLY A 682 -3.88 -42.61 20.64
CA GLY A 682 -5.19 -43.19 20.87
C GLY A 682 -5.16 -44.54 21.58
N LEU A 683 -5.95 -44.67 22.63
CA LEU A 683 -6.23 -45.95 23.29
C LEU A 683 -7.16 -46.82 22.41
N GLY A 684 -6.58 -47.42 21.37
CA GLY A 684 -7.09 -48.64 20.74
C GLY A 684 -8.22 -48.48 19.72
N LYS A 685 -7.84 -48.29 18.45
CA LYS A 685 -7.99 -49.31 17.40
C LYS A 685 -7.05 -48.93 16.28
N ILE A 686 -6.21 -49.87 15.84
CA ILE A 686 -5.59 -49.83 14.52
C ILE A 686 -6.74 -49.70 13.52
N LEU A 687 -7.03 -48.47 13.12
CA LEU A 687 -7.87 -48.20 11.96
C LEU A 687 -6.97 -48.45 10.76
N THR A 688 -7.19 -49.60 10.15
CA THR A 688 -6.88 -49.85 8.75
C THR A 688 -7.54 -48.77 7.90
N SER A 689 -6.89 -47.63 7.73
CA SER A 689 -7.19 -46.70 6.64
C SER A 689 -5.89 -46.47 5.89
N SER A 690 -5.80 -47.22 4.79
CA SER A 690 -4.97 -47.03 3.61
C SER A 690 -4.05 -45.81 3.66
N ILE A 691 -2.77 -46.10 3.86
CA ILE A 691 -1.67 -45.29 3.33
C ILE A 691 -1.85 -45.29 1.81
N ASN A 692 -2.54 -44.29 1.27
CA ASN A 692 -2.39 -43.93 -0.13
C ASN A 692 -1.17 -43.01 -0.21
N ILE A 693 -0.05 -43.62 -0.59
CA ILE A 693 1.11 -42.90 -1.10
C ILE A 693 0.86 -42.67 -2.60
N ASN A 694 1.02 -41.40 -2.98
CA ASN A 694 0.92 -40.73 -4.28
C ASN A 694 -0.44 -40.22 -4.72
#